data_AF-A0A1I6XI37-F1
#
_entry.id   AF-A0A1I6XI37-F1
#
_cell.length_a   1.000
_cell.length_b   1.000
_cell.length_c   1.000
_cell.angle_alpha   90.00
_cell.angle_beta   90.00
_cell.angle_gamma   90.00
#
_symmetry.space_group_name_H-M   'P 1'
#
loop_
_entity.id
_entity.type
_entity.pdbx_description
1 polymer ?
#
loop_
_entity_poly.entity_id
_entity_poly.type
_entity_poly.pdbx_seq_one_letter_code
_entity_poly.pdbx_strand_id
1 'polypeptide(L)'
;MTTFLKKAVGLISVVPLCLSIQAQDTLFFEGYETTSYQNLIYSTPPCSNLPDLWDTISNLNGTIPPSSSYFWGVRDLNGNCGGSLFETIQTDTFDLSNHNFSFFSFDYFYFELDNGDEMKYQITYNLIPQTEVILINGSNNISSNGWLTESIHIPDSVSSFSISISFKQNGDNDYLGLDNLCLTGIHKDSCFIHAPTLSALTCNNHGSNSNALDDYFDFTLLCEGQNTTTFNIYQNDSLLQQNLDFQLPQSLSSISGSTFNINHFEIRDSANTHCFTEFSLDSSAHCSTNYQISLNLLSTTNLNSSCNQGDSILISLNSIGNFDSTNYFEIILYDSTQNNFSSLLTTLATNTLDTQLYLSTPHALVTSNTYQLSIKSSYPYLTTTSTTLNINNPQNCISPYLTVILINACSSGMNEGSGELIFGYTGSYTINTSADFKFYYAANLPFSSSHLKIDSFTHEPVNTLLLNSAAGCPNLFIDAYQQIIPSNSRFMICRNDVDINSVYWYNLCGHGPIYVLYAEPTNWLDNGLFSNLTTTGIRYMKASFTDTFAHVYTNEIAYDRTLNSGLDGDFTSYQAPGGFPSQYQNFGCYLTPGILPIHLLDFQLHKQNENIQIDFSFADQSHFKLYHLEKYIDDVWREIKNFKVNDNYPYYTYVDELPLSANNYRLLATNDQGKIELLGGESIAFEQNDKKIIARTNLLGQSINASTKGWQIILYEDYSTQKVYNP
;
A
#
# COMPACT_ATOMS: atom_id res chain seq x y z
N MET A 1 -15.59 15.75 15.48
CA MET A 1 -15.25 14.39 15.02
C MET A 1 -14.87 14.54 13.57
N THR A 2 -13.57 14.64 13.34
CA THR A 2 -12.92 15.20 12.15
C THR A 2 -12.43 14.09 11.23
N THR A 3 -12.88 14.17 9.97
CA THR A 3 -12.13 14.01 8.72
C THR A 3 -11.18 12.81 8.52
N PHE A 4 -11.52 11.96 7.55
CA PHE A 4 -10.57 11.39 6.58
C PHE A 4 -11.26 11.17 5.23
N LEU A 5 -10.85 11.92 4.20
CA LEU A 5 -10.97 11.53 2.80
C LEU A 5 -9.80 12.20 2.05
N LYS A 6 -8.93 11.41 1.40
CA LYS A 6 -7.89 11.93 0.50
C LYS A 6 -7.70 11.01 -0.71
N LYS A 7 -7.63 11.69 -1.86
CA LYS A 7 -7.00 11.38 -3.16
C LYS A 7 -7.70 10.36 -4.07
N ALA A 8 -8.42 10.90 -5.07
CA ALA A 8 -8.50 10.33 -6.41
C ALA A 8 -8.10 11.44 -7.42
N VAL A 9 -7.24 11.08 -8.36
CA VAL A 9 -6.75 11.92 -9.46
C VAL A 9 -7.90 12.09 -10.45
N GLY A 10 -8.30 13.35 -10.70
CA GLY A 10 -9.40 13.69 -11.59
C GLY A 10 -9.04 13.49 -13.06
N LEU A 11 -9.36 12.31 -13.59
CA LEU A 11 -10.00 12.24 -14.89
C LEU A 11 -11.49 12.46 -14.61
N ILE A 12 -12.08 13.54 -15.12
CA ILE A 12 -13.53 13.75 -15.03
C ILE A 12 -14.19 12.71 -15.94
N SER A 13 -14.41 11.52 -15.39
CA SER A 13 -15.43 10.59 -15.87
C SER A 13 -16.67 10.89 -15.03
N VAL A 14 -17.62 11.60 -15.65
CA VAL A 14 -18.97 11.74 -15.09
C VAL A 14 -19.60 10.37 -15.22
N VAL A 15 -19.62 9.58 -14.14
CA VAL A 15 -20.52 8.43 -14.04
C VAL A 15 -21.88 9.00 -13.64
N PRO A 16 -22.89 8.99 -14.53
CA PRO A 16 -24.22 9.43 -14.17
C PRO A 16 -24.86 8.33 -13.33
N LEU A 17 -24.53 8.28 -12.03
CA LEU A 17 -25.48 7.77 -11.06
C LEU A 17 -26.75 8.61 -11.22
N CYS A 18 -27.93 7.99 -11.15
CA CYS A 18 -29.22 8.68 -11.16
C CYS A 18 -29.38 9.53 -9.88
N LEU A 19 -28.56 10.56 -9.75
CA LEU A 19 -28.61 11.58 -8.73
C LEU A 19 -29.53 12.66 -9.28
N SER A 20 -30.71 12.80 -8.69
CA SER A 20 -31.62 13.90 -9.00
C SER A 20 -30.91 15.23 -8.74
N ILE A 21 -30.35 15.83 -9.78
CA ILE A 21 -30.11 17.28 -9.83
C ILE A 21 -31.51 17.89 -9.79
N GLN A 22 -31.73 18.91 -8.96
CA GLN A 22 -33.06 19.34 -8.46
C GLN A 22 -34.12 19.79 -9.50
N ALA A 23 -33.94 19.50 -10.79
CA ALA A 23 -34.89 19.77 -11.86
C ALA A 23 -35.16 18.58 -12.82
N GLN A 24 -34.50 17.42 -12.65
CA GLN A 24 -34.67 16.27 -13.54
C GLN A 24 -35.67 15.25 -12.96
N ASP A 25 -36.70 14.92 -13.73
CA ASP A 25 -37.67 13.87 -13.41
C ASP A 25 -37.10 12.51 -13.82
N THR A 26 -37.22 11.51 -12.94
CA THR A 26 -37.05 10.11 -13.30
C THR A 26 -38.38 9.59 -13.85
N LEU A 27 -38.45 9.40 -15.17
CA LEU A 27 -39.64 8.94 -15.88
C LEU A 27 -39.80 7.43 -15.83
N PHE A 28 -38.67 6.72 -15.77
CA PHE A 28 -38.62 5.27 -15.62
C PHE A 28 -37.31 4.87 -14.93
N PHE A 29 -37.41 3.88 -14.04
CA PHE A 29 -36.25 3.23 -13.43
C PHE A 29 -36.56 1.76 -13.18
N GLU A 30 -35.68 0.88 -13.65
CA GLU A 30 -35.70 -0.55 -13.35
C GLU A 30 -34.29 -1.02 -13.01
N GLY A 31 -34.11 -1.47 -11.77
CA GLY A 31 -32.87 -2.05 -11.24
C GLY A 31 -33.06 -3.51 -10.81
N TYR A 32 -34.15 -4.14 -11.23
CA TYR A 32 -34.50 -5.54 -10.97
C TYR A 32 -34.67 -5.93 -9.49
N GLU A 33 -34.85 -4.95 -8.60
CA GLU A 33 -34.99 -5.15 -7.15
C GLU A 33 -36.37 -5.70 -6.73
N THR A 34 -37.31 -5.80 -7.66
CA THR A 34 -38.66 -6.33 -7.38
C THR A 34 -39.02 -7.40 -8.40
N THR A 35 -39.86 -8.35 -8.00
CA THR A 35 -40.32 -9.44 -8.89
C THR A 35 -41.48 -9.01 -9.82
N SER A 36 -41.78 -7.72 -9.90
CA SER A 36 -42.92 -7.18 -10.66
C SER A 36 -42.41 -6.11 -11.63
N TYR A 37 -41.86 -6.55 -12.76
CA TYR A 37 -41.34 -5.71 -13.85
C TYR A 37 -42.49 -5.10 -14.67
N GLN A 38 -43.29 -4.25 -14.02
CA GLN A 38 -44.29 -3.46 -14.74
C GLN A 38 -43.50 -2.55 -15.70
N ASN A 39 -43.91 -2.50 -16.96
CA ASN A 39 -43.27 -1.75 -18.05
C ASN A 39 -42.10 -2.43 -18.79
N LEU A 40 -41.82 -3.72 -18.53
CA LEU A 40 -40.92 -4.53 -19.35
C LEU A 40 -41.67 -5.68 -20.05
N ILE A 41 -41.37 -5.87 -21.33
CA ILE A 41 -41.87 -6.94 -22.18
C ILE A 41 -40.69 -7.83 -22.58
N TYR A 42 -40.77 -9.11 -22.23
CA TYR A 42 -39.74 -10.10 -22.55
C TYR A 42 -40.17 -10.96 -23.74
N SER A 43 -39.24 -11.27 -24.64
CA SER A 43 -39.49 -12.25 -25.73
C SER A 43 -39.75 -13.65 -25.17
N THR A 44 -38.98 -14.02 -24.15
CA THR A 44 -39.07 -15.27 -23.41
C THR A 44 -39.32 -14.97 -21.94
N PRO A 45 -40.28 -15.65 -21.27
CA PRO A 45 -40.51 -15.47 -19.83
C PRO A 45 -39.25 -15.73 -19.01
N PRO A 46 -39.10 -15.13 -17.82
CA PRO A 46 -37.95 -15.38 -16.95
C PRO A 46 -37.73 -16.89 -16.72
N CYS A 47 -36.48 -17.33 -16.83
CA CYS A 47 -36.10 -18.73 -16.80
C CYS A 47 -34.76 -18.94 -16.09
N SER A 48 -34.72 -19.90 -15.16
CA SER A 48 -33.50 -20.34 -14.47
C SER A 48 -33.42 -21.86 -14.47
N ASN A 49 -32.72 -22.43 -15.45
CA ASN A 49 -32.53 -23.87 -15.61
C ASN A 49 -31.05 -24.18 -15.83
N LEU A 50 -30.30 -24.23 -14.73
CA LEU A 50 -28.83 -24.33 -14.75
C LEU A 50 -28.32 -25.40 -15.75
N PRO A 51 -27.35 -25.05 -16.61
CA PRO A 51 -26.56 -23.81 -16.61
C PRO A 51 -27.26 -22.57 -17.22
N ASP A 52 -28.36 -22.77 -17.95
CA ASP A 52 -29.08 -21.74 -18.69
C ASP A 52 -29.80 -20.74 -17.77
N LEU A 53 -29.71 -19.46 -18.11
CA LEU A 53 -30.19 -18.35 -17.30
C LEU A 53 -30.69 -17.18 -18.16
N TRP A 54 -31.92 -16.76 -17.86
CA TRP A 54 -32.58 -15.58 -18.39
C TRP A 54 -33.51 -15.04 -17.31
N ASP A 55 -32.94 -14.56 -16.21
CA ASP A 55 -33.71 -14.18 -15.02
C ASP A 55 -32.96 -13.17 -14.16
N THR A 56 -33.66 -12.61 -13.18
CA THR A 56 -33.09 -11.73 -12.16
C THR A 56 -32.34 -12.53 -11.10
N ILE A 57 -31.10 -12.12 -10.82
CA ILE A 57 -30.18 -12.81 -9.92
C ILE A 57 -29.37 -11.81 -9.09
N SER A 58 -28.82 -12.26 -7.96
CA SER A 58 -27.95 -11.44 -7.11
C SER A 58 -26.45 -11.70 -7.32
N ASN A 59 -26.10 -12.76 -8.06
CA ASN A 59 -24.72 -13.15 -8.33
C ASN A 59 -24.65 -14.04 -9.58
N LEU A 60 -23.71 -13.72 -10.47
CA LEU A 60 -23.31 -14.59 -11.58
C LEU A 60 -21.79 -14.74 -11.56
N ASN A 61 -21.30 -15.90 -11.12
CA ASN A 61 -19.85 -16.22 -11.05
C ASN A 61 -18.99 -15.15 -10.33
N GLY A 62 -19.52 -14.55 -9.26
CA GLY A 62 -18.79 -13.54 -8.47
C GLY A 62 -19.00 -12.09 -8.93
N THR A 63 -19.71 -11.86 -10.04
CA THR A 63 -20.17 -10.52 -10.42
C THR A 63 -21.25 -10.05 -9.45
N ILE A 64 -21.06 -8.84 -8.91
CA ILE A 64 -21.96 -8.15 -8.00
C ILE A 64 -22.59 -6.97 -8.77
N PRO A 65 -23.90 -6.68 -8.62
CA PRO A 65 -24.54 -5.52 -9.24
C PRO A 65 -23.90 -4.17 -8.82
N PRO A 66 -23.99 -3.13 -9.68
CA PRO A 66 -23.32 -1.85 -9.50
C PRO A 66 -23.93 -0.95 -8.41
N SER A 67 -25.23 -1.05 -8.13
CA SER A 67 -25.95 -0.11 -7.25
C SER A 67 -26.82 -0.79 -6.20
N SER A 68 -27.23 -2.06 -6.40
CA SER A 68 -28.30 -2.70 -5.63
C SER A 68 -28.04 -4.21 -5.37
N SER A 69 -29.07 -5.03 -5.16
CA SER A 69 -28.92 -6.45 -4.75
C SER A 69 -29.12 -7.44 -5.89
N TYR A 70 -29.79 -7.03 -6.96
CA TYR A 70 -30.19 -7.86 -8.08
C TYR A 70 -29.87 -7.19 -9.42
N PHE A 71 -29.75 -8.00 -10.47
CA PHE A 71 -29.64 -7.56 -11.86
C PHE A 71 -30.18 -8.64 -12.78
N TRP A 72 -30.41 -8.32 -14.06
CA TRP A 72 -30.82 -9.30 -15.06
C TRP A 72 -29.61 -10.08 -15.59
N GLY A 73 -29.57 -11.38 -15.32
CA GLY A 73 -28.49 -12.28 -15.75
C GLY A 73 -28.83 -13.06 -17.02
N VAL A 74 -27.83 -13.24 -17.88
CA VAL A 74 -27.93 -13.98 -19.14
C VAL A 74 -26.81 -15.00 -19.25
N ARG A 75 -27.16 -16.27 -19.45
CA ARG A 75 -26.22 -17.40 -19.65
C ARG A 75 -26.89 -18.53 -20.44
N ASP A 76 -26.12 -19.18 -21.30
CA ASP A 76 -26.55 -20.09 -22.37
C ASP A 76 -28.00 -19.94 -22.85
N LEU A 77 -28.28 -18.90 -23.65
CA LEU A 77 -29.62 -18.71 -24.23
C LEU A 77 -29.94 -19.73 -25.32
N ASN A 78 -28.94 -20.40 -25.89
CA ASN A 78 -29.12 -21.47 -26.87
C ASN A 78 -29.45 -22.83 -26.21
N GLY A 79 -30.11 -22.77 -25.05
CA GLY A 79 -30.55 -23.92 -24.23
C GLY A 79 -32.04 -23.88 -23.93
N ASN A 80 -32.40 -24.19 -22.69
CA ASN A 80 -33.77 -24.29 -22.18
C ASN A 80 -34.39 -22.93 -21.80
N CYS A 81 -33.59 -21.87 -21.70
CA CYS A 81 -34.03 -20.53 -21.31
C CYS A 81 -34.14 -19.53 -22.47
N GLY A 82 -34.01 -20.00 -23.72
CA GLY A 82 -34.14 -19.17 -24.93
C GLY A 82 -34.14 -20.02 -26.20
N GLY A 83 -33.60 -19.47 -27.29
CA GLY A 83 -33.32 -20.20 -28.52
C GLY A 83 -32.07 -19.72 -29.27
N SER A 84 -31.93 -20.14 -30.53
CA SER A 84 -30.79 -19.74 -31.38
C SER A 84 -30.89 -18.33 -31.97
N LEU A 85 -31.97 -17.61 -31.66
CA LEU A 85 -32.24 -16.24 -32.06
C LEU A 85 -31.98 -15.28 -30.88
N PHE A 86 -32.20 -13.99 -31.10
CA PHE A 86 -32.11 -13.00 -30.03
C PHE A 86 -33.29 -13.12 -29.06
N GLU A 87 -33.00 -13.06 -27.77
CA GLU A 87 -33.98 -12.74 -26.74
C GLU A 87 -33.96 -11.24 -26.46
N THR A 88 -35.11 -10.66 -26.14
CA THR A 88 -35.28 -9.21 -26.03
C THR A 88 -35.94 -8.80 -24.72
N ILE A 89 -35.45 -7.72 -24.14
CA ILE A 89 -36.11 -6.94 -23.09
C ILE A 89 -36.52 -5.60 -23.71
N GLN A 90 -37.81 -5.35 -23.77
CA GLN A 90 -38.36 -4.12 -24.34
C GLN A 90 -39.10 -3.31 -23.28
N THR A 91 -38.89 -2.00 -23.28
CA THR A 91 -39.68 -1.09 -22.44
C THR A 91 -41.03 -0.77 -23.06
N ASP A 92 -41.99 -0.37 -22.24
CA ASP A 92 -43.17 0.36 -22.72
C ASP A 92 -42.78 1.65 -23.47
N THR A 93 -43.76 2.22 -24.18
CA THR A 93 -43.60 3.54 -24.82
C THR A 93 -43.85 4.64 -23.80
N PHE A 94 -42.82 5.44 -23.53
CA PHE A 94 -42.87 6.60 -22.65
C PHE A 94 -43.34 7.84 -23.42
N ASP A 95 -44.23 8.63 -22.83
CA ASP A 95 -44.64 9.94 -23.33
C ASP A 95 -43.64 11.01 -22.86
N LEU A 96 -43.01 11.68 -23.82
CA LEU A 96 -42.04 12.75 -23.61
C LEU A 96 -42.59 14.12 -24.07
N SER A 97 -43.88 14.21 -24.39
CA SER A 97 -44.49 15.44 -24.90
C SER A 97 -44.34 16.65 -23.98
N ASN A 98 -44.23 16.42 -22.67
CA ASN A 98 -44.02 17.44 -21.65
C ASN A 98 -42.60 17.45 -21.07
N HIS A 99 -41.63 16.78 -21.72
CA HIS A 99 -40.25 16.74 -21.26
C HIS A 99 -39.30 17.19 -22.36
N ASN A 100 -38.18 17.79 -21.96
CA ASN A 100 -37.02 18.10 -22.80
C ASN A 100 -35.77 17.51 -22.13
N PHE A 101 -34.67 17.44 -22.87
CA PHE A 101 -33.37 16.94 -22.40
C PHE A 101 -33.48 15.55 -21.78
N SER A 102 -34.17 14.67 -22.49
CA SER A 102 -34.39 13.31 -22.02
C SER A 102 -33.18 12.43 -22.30
N PHE A 103 -32.78 11.62 -21.32
CA PHE A 103 -31.67 10.68 -21.43
C PHE A 103 -32.13 9.29 -21.00
N PHE A 104 -31.80 8.29 -21.81
CA PHE A 104 -31.92 6.89 -21.42
C PHE A 104 -30.55 6.30 -21.15
N SER A 105 -30.37 5.63 -20.01
CA SER A 105 -29.14 4.92 -19.68
C SER A 105 -29.41 3.53 -19.16
N PHE A 106 -28.43 2.64 -19.28
CA PHE A 106 -28.45 1.33 -18.65
C PHE A 106 -27.02 0.84 -18.40
N ASP A 107 -26.85 0.05 -17.36
CA ASP A 107 -25.58 -0.59 -17.03
C ASP A 107 -25.56 -2.00 -17.60
N TYR A 108 -24.41 -2.40 -18.14
CA TYR A 108 -24.21 -3.73 -18.70
C TYR A 108 -22.84 -4.29 -18.33
N PHE A 109 -22.77 -5.61 -18.26
CA PHE A 109 -21.55 -6.36 -18.01
C PHE A 109 -21.50 -7.56 -18.95
N TYR A 110 -20.29 -7.98 -19.32
CA TYR A 110 -20.08 -9.19 -20.11
C TYR A 110 -18.74 -9.87 -19.77
N PHE A 111 -18.73 -11.20 -19.88
CA PHE A 111 -17.58 -12.05 -19.60
C PHE A 111 -17.46 -13.15 -20.65
N GLU A 112 -16.22 -13.34 -21.13
CA GLU A 112 -15.79 -14.39 -22.06
C GLU A 112 -16.60 -14.54 -23.36
N LEU A 113 -17.26 -13.48 -23.85
CA LEU A 113 -18.08 -13.58 -25.07
C LEU A 113 -17.29 -13.92 -26.34
N ASP A 114 -17.75 -14.93 -27.08
CA ASP A 114 -17.08 -15.51 -28.23
C ASP A 114 -17.82 -15.30 -29.57
N ASN A 115 -17.40 -15.99 -30.64
CA ASN A 115 -18.04 -15.87 -31.94
C ASN A 115 -19.43 -16.50 -31.93
N GLY A 116 -20.46 -15.66 -31.82
CA GLY A 116 -21.85 -16.11 -31.76
C GLY A 116 -22.66 -15.32 -30.73
N ASP A 117 -21.95 -14.74 -29.76
CA ASP A 117 -22.49 -13.88 -28.72
C ASP A 117 -22.58 -12.42 -29.18
N GLU A 118 -23.73 -11.81 -28.93
CA GLU A 118 -24.01 -10.44 -29.34
C GLU A 118 -24.99 -9.75 -28.37
N MET A 119 -24.72 -8.49 -28.07
CA MET A 119 -25.66 -7.59 -27.41
C MET A 119 -25.87 -6.36 -28.29
N LYS A 120 -27.13 -6.04 -28.56
CA LYS A 120 -27.51 -4.87 -29.37
C LYS A 120 -28.76 -4.22 -28.81
N TYR A 121 -29.03 -2.99 -29.23
CA TYR A 121 -30.27 -2.31 -28.88
C TYR A 121 -30.88 -1.58 -30.08
N GLN A 122 -32.19 -1.38 -30.04
CA GLN A 122 -32.94 -0.58 -30.99
C GLN A 122 -33.83 0.39 -30.24
N ILE A 123 -33.69 1.67 -30.55
CA ILE A 123 -34.57 2.73 -30.04
C ILE A 123 -35.71 3.01 -31.02
N THR A 124 -36.86 3.42 -30.50
CA THR A 124 -38.03 3.83 -31.29
C THR A 124 -38.40 5.25 -30.92
N TYR A 125 -38.41 6.15 -31.90
CA TYR A 125 -38.80 7.55 -31.74
C TYR A 125 -40.14 7.79 -32.41
N ASN A 126 -41.14 8.31 -31.68
CA ASN A 126 -42.47 8.59 -32.23
C ASN A 126 -43.07 7.39 -32.97
N LEU A 127 -42.91 6.19 -32.40
CA LEU A 127 -43.35 4.89 -32.96
C LEU A 127 -42.61 4.47 -34.26
N ILE A 128 -41.49 5.11 -34.58
CA ILE A 128 -40.64 4.77 -35.72
C ILE A 128 -39.32 4.14 -35.21
N PRO A 129 -39.08 2.84 -35.45
CA PRO A 129 -37.82 2.20 -35.07
C PRO A 129 -36.64 2.84 -35.78
N GLN A 130 -35.55 3.04 -35.05
CA GLN A 130 -34.28 3.53 -35.59
C GLN A 130 -33.38 2.36 -35.99
N THR A 131 -32.21 2.65 -36.58
CA THR A 131 -31.21 1.63 -36.88
C THR A 131 -30.74 0.94 -35.60
N GLU A 132 -30.57 -0.38 -35.65
CA GLU A 132 -30.01 -1.14 -34.53
C GLU A 132 -28.55 -0.72 -34.27
N VAL A 133 -28.18 -0.66 -32.99
CA VAL A 133 -26.81 -0.40 -32.53
C VAL A 133 -26.26 -1.66 -31.92
N ILE A 134 -25.19 -2.20 -32.51
CA ILE A 134 -24.45 -3.34 -31.95
C ILE A 134 -23.56 -2.81 -30.84
N LEU A 135 -23.88 -3.15 -29.59
CA LEU A 135 -23.14 -2.70 -28.41
C LEU A 135 -21.93 -3.61 -28.16
N ILE A 136 -22.12 -4.92 -28.32
CA ILE A 136 -21.06 -5.93 -28.17
C ILE A 136 -21.19 -6.94 -29.30
N ASN A 137 -20.08 -7.21 -29.98
CA ASN A 137 -19.95 -8.27 -30.98
C ASN A 137 -18.82 -9.22 -30.53
N GLY A 138 -19.19 -10.37 -29.97
CA GLY A 138 -18.25 -11.34 -29.46
C GLY A 138 -17.32 -11.87 -30.56
N SER A 139 -16.05 -12.06 -30.24
CA SER A 139 -15.07 -12.49 -31.26
C SER A 139 -13.85 -13.26 -30.75
N ASN A 140 -13.47 -13.16 -29.48
CA ASN A 140 -12.29 -13.83 -28.87
C ASN A 140 -12.38 -13.87 -27.33
N ASN A 141 -13.46 -14.39 -26.78
CA ASN A 141 -13.72 -14.46 -25.34
C ASN A 141 -13.53 -13.10 -24.64
N ILE A 142 -14.13 -12.06 -25.21
CA ILE A 142 -13.96 -10.70 -24.71
C ILE A 142 -14.70 -10.52 -23.39
N SER A 143 -14.09 -9.77 -22.48
CA SER A 143 -14.68 -9.44 -21.18
C SER A 143 -14.63 -7.94 -20.93
N SER A 144 -15.62 -7.44 -20.22
CA SER A 144 -15.59 -6.11 -19.62
C SER A 144 -14.76 -6.11 -18.34
N ASN A 145 -14.15 -4.98 -17.99
CA ASN A 145 -13.48 -4.80 -16.71
C ASN A 145 -14.46 -4.24 -15.66
N GLY A 146 -15.52 -5.00 -15.37
CA GLY A 146 -16.66 -4.57 -14.55
C GLY A 146 -17.81 -3.99 -15.35
N TRP A 147 -18.77 -3.37 -14.66
CA TRP A 147 -19.95 -2.76 -15.27
C TRP A 147 -19.59 -1.52 -16.12
N LEU A 148 -20.24 -1.40 -17.27
CA LEU A 148 -20.15 -0.28 -18.20
C LEU A 148 -21.54 0.38 -18.31
N THR A 149 -21.60 1.67 -18.61
CA THR A 149 -22.86 2.40 -18.79
C THR A 149 -23.01 2.87 -20.23
N GLU A 150 -24.12 2.53 -20.87
CA GLU A 150 -24.53 3.11 -22.14
C GLU A 150 -25.48 4.29 -21.89
N SER A 151 -25.33 5.40 -22.62
CA SER A 151 -26.13 6.60 -22.45
C SER A 151 -26.60 7.16 -23.79
N ILE A 152 -27.90 7.33 -23.94
CA ILE A 152 -28.58 7.72 -25.17
C ILE A 152 -29.28 9.06 -24.95
N HIS A 153 -28.85 10.08 -25.68
CA HIS A 153 -29.52 11.37 -25.73
C HIS A 153 -30.74 11.32 -26.65
N ILE A 154 -31.90 11.67 -26.12
CA ILE A 154 -33.17 11.70 -26.86
C ILE A 154 -33.43 13.14 -27.31
N PRO A 155 -33.53 13.42 -28.63
CA PRO A 155 -33.77 14.78 -29.12
C PRO A 155 -35.10 15.36 -28.62
N ASP A 156 -35.13 16.66 -28.27
CA ASP A 156 -36.34 17.37 -27.80
C ASP A 156 -37.53 17.36 -28.78
N SER A 157 -37.27 17.05 -30.06
CA SER A 157 -38.34 16.85 -31.07
C SER A 157 -39.10 15.53 -30.92
N VAL A 158 -38.65 14.62 -30.05
CA VAL A 158 -39.25 13.31 -29.81
C VAL A 158 -40.34 13.42 -28.75
N SER A 159 -41.56 13.03 -29.10
CA SER A 159 -42.72 13.02 -28.20
C SER A 159 -42.99 11.64 -27.57
N SER A 160 -42.43 10.56 -28.12
CA SER A 160 -42.51 9.24 -27.50
C SER A 160 -41.25 8.41 -27.72
N PHE A 161 -40.85 7.65 -26.69
CA PHE A 161 -39.62 6.86 -26.67
C PHE A 161 -39.87 5.43 -26.18
N SER A 162 -39.22 4.44 -26.80
CA SER A 162 -39.04 3.10 -26.22
C SER A 162 -37.72 2.51 -26.71
N ILE A 163 -37.23 1.50 -26.00
CA ILE A 163 -36.01 0.75 -26.35
C ILE A 163 -36.26 -0.75 -26.25
N SER A 164 -35.64 -1.50 -27.16
CA SER A 164 -35.54 -2.96 -27.13
C SER A 164 -34.07 -3.35 -27.08
N ILE A 165 -33.66 -4.03 -26.01
CA ILE A 165 -32.31 -4.55 -25.81
C ILE A 165 -32.35 -6.04 -26.12
N SER A 166 -31.50 -6.47 -27.05
CA SER A 166 -31.47 -7.82 -27.59
C SER A 166 -30.16 -8.52 -27.21
N PHE A 167 -30.27 -9.76 -26.75
CA PHE A 167 -29.18 -10.62 -26.33
C PHE A 167 -29.19 -11.89 -27.17
N LYS A 168 -28.03 -12.29 -27.62
CA LYS A 168 -27.78 -13.62 -28.16
C LYS A 168 -26.53 -14.12 -27.47
N GLN A 169 -26.61 -15.26 -26.82
CA GLN A 169 -25.47 -15.83 -26.13
C GLN A 169 -25.55 -17.35 -26.17
N ASN A 170 -24.41 -18.00 -26.40
CA ASN A 170 -24.28 -19.45 -26.47
C ASN A 170 -23.17 -19.96 -25.56
N GLY A 171 -23.39 -21.09 -24.91
CA GLY A 171 -22.36 -21.79 -24.15
C GLY A 171 -22.31 -21.42 -22.66
N ASP A 172 -21.80 -22.36 -21.87
CA ASP A 172 -21.93 -22.32 -20.42
C ASP A 172 -20.94 -21.37 -19.73
N ASN A 173 -19.85 -20.95 -20.37
CA ASN A 173 -18.80 -20.19 -19.67
C ASN A 173 -18.98 -18.67 -19.81
N ASP A 174 -19.79 -18.25 -20.77
CA ASP A 174 -19.91 -16.86 -21.16
C ASP A 174 -21.23 -16.31 -20.62
N TYR A 175 -21.23 -15.06 -20.15
CA TYR A 175 -22.43 -14.49 -19.52
C TYR A 175 -22.48 -12.98 -19.63
N LEU A 176 -23.70 -12.44 -19.60
CA LEU A 176 -23.99 -11.01 -19.56
C LEU A 176 -24.82 -10.63 -18.33
N GLY A 177 -24.74 -9.35 -17.98
CA GLY A 177 -25.61 -8.69 -17.00
C GLY A 177 -26.17 -7.40 -17.56
N LEU A 178 -27.40 -7.06 -17.17
CA LEU A 178 -28.07 -5.78 -17.45
C LEU A 178 -28.69 -5.25 -16.15
N ASP A 179 -28.50 -3.96 -15.88
CA ASP A 179 -29.02 -3.31 -14.67
C ASP A 179 -29.28 -1.80 -14.91
N ASN A 180 -29.90 -1.13 -13.93
CA ASN A 180 -30.11 0.32 -13.86
C ASN A 180 -30.66 0.97 -15.15
N LEU A 181 -31.69 0.38 -15.75
CA LEU A 181 -32.38 1.03 -16.87
C LEU A 181 -33.06 2.28 -16.35
N CYS A 182 -32.68 3.44 -16.88
CA CYS A 182 -33.17 4.71 -16.39
C CYS A 182 -33.53 5.66 -17.53
N LEU A 183 -34.75 6.17 -17.52
CA LEU A 183 -35.16 7.29 -18.34
C LEU A 183 -35.34 8.51 -17.45
N THR A 184 -34.61 9.56 -17.78
CA THR A 184 -34.73 10.85 -17.13
C THR A 184 -35.11 11.91 -18.15
N GLY A 185 -35.72 13.01 -17.69
CA GLY A 185 -36.03 14.15 -18.53
C GLY A 185 -36.43 15.34 -17.67
N ILE A 186 -36.51 16.52 -18.27
CA ILE A 186 -36.85 17.75 -17.56
C ILE A 186 -38.23 18.19 -18.01
N HIS A 187 -39.18 18.27 -17.08
CA HIS A 187 -40.52 18.73 -17.41
C HIS A 187 -40.46 20.13 -18.03
N LYS A 188 -41.26 20.41 -19.06
CA LYS A 188 -41.28 21.71 -19.78
C LYS A 188 -41.66 22.89 -18.90
N ASP A 189 -42.41 22.62 -17.83
CA ASP A 189 -42.77 23.62 -16.82
C ASP A 189 -41.75 23.72 -15.67
N SER A 190 -40.76 22.83 -15.61
CA SER A 190 -39.66 22.91 -14.65
C SER A 190 -38.71 24.00 -15.09
N CYS A 191 -38.34 24.87 -14.14
CA CYS A 191 -37.34 25.88 -14.45
C CYS A 191 -35.96 25.22 -14.52
N PHE A 192 -35.35 25.27 -15.70
CA PHE A 192 -34.05 24.67 -15.96
C PHE A 192 -33.14 25.65 -16.69
N ILE A 193 -31.95 25.82 -16.12
CA ILE A 193 -30.83 26.52 -16.75
C ILE A 193 -29.78 25.45 -17.00
N HIS A 194 -29.37 25.30 -18.26
CA HIS A 194 -28.29 24.38 -18.62
C HIS A 194 -27.03 24.72 -17.85
N ALA A 195 -26.27 23.68 -17.49
CA ALA A 195 -24.90 23.86 -17.10
C ALA A 195 -24.19 24.69 -18.19
N PRO A 196 -23.63 25.86 -17.83
CA PRO A 196 -23.04 26.75 -18.81
C PRO A 196 -21.92 26.03 -19.55
N THR A 197 -21.92 26.10 -20.88
CA THR A 197 -20.79 25.60 -21.66
C THR A 197 -19.70 26.67 -21.69
N LEU A 198 -18.50 26.32 -21.20
CA LEU A 198 -17.31 27.15 -21.32
C LEU A 198 -16.63 26.87 -22.67
N SER A 199 -16.65 27.84 -23.58
CA SER A 199 -16.14 27.66 -24.95
C SER A 199 -14.65 27.99 -25.12
N ALA A 200 -14.03 28.71 -24.18
CA ALA A 200 -12.58 28.87 -24.06
C ALA A 200 -12.25 29.56 -22.73
N LEU A 201 -11.34 28.99 -21.94
CA LEU A 201 -10.70 29.68 -20.82
C LEU A 201 -9.38 30.25 -21.34
N THR A 202 -9.30 31.57 -21.52
CA THR A 202 -8.05 32.24 -21.85
C THR A 202 -7.53 32.98 -20.62
N CYS A 203 -6.40 32.53 -20.09
CA CYS A 203 -5.67 33.27 -19.08
C CYS A 203 -4.86 34.38 -19.76
N ASN A 204 -4.95 35.59 -19.24
CA ASN A 204 -4.19 36.75 -19.67
C ASN A 204 -3.24 37.19 -18.55
N ASN A 205 -1.95 37.28 -18.87
CA ASN A 205 -0.88 37.55 -17.89
C ASN A 205 -0.70 39.05 -17.56
N HIS A 206 -1.61 39.91 -18.03
CA HIS A 206 -1.59 41.36 -17.89
C HIS A 206 -0.22 42.04 -18.16
N GLY A 207 0.62 41.44 -18.99
CA GLY A 207 1.96 41.95 -19.32
C GLY A 207 3.03 41.74 -18.24
N SER A 208 2.74 41.01 -17.16
CA SER A 208 3.74 40.56 -16.19
C SER A 208 4.02 39.07 -16.41
N ASN A 209 5.28 38.70 -16.60
CA ASN A 209 5.64 37.28 -16.77
C ASN A 209 5.89 36.58 -15.42
N SER A 210 5.85 37.30 -14.30
CA SER A 210 6.37 36.86 -13.00
C SER A 210 5.47 37.16 -11.80
N ASN A 211 4.29 37.74 -12.01
CA ASN A 211 3.38 38.10 -10.93
C ASN A 211 2.00 37.51 -11.17
N ALA A 212 1.75 36.30 -10.65
CA ALA A 212 0.43 35.64 -10.78
C ALA A 212 -0.73 36.46 -10.19
N LEU A 213 -0.45 37.46 -9.34
CA LEU A 213 -1.47 38.31 -8.75
C LEU A 213 -2.09 39.31 -9.73
N ASP A 214 -1.53 39.50 -10.93
CA ASP A 214 -2.15 40.32 -11.98
C ASP A 214 -2.73 39.52 -13.15
N ASP A 215 -2.64 38.18 -13.11
CA ASP A 215 -3.29 37.31 -14.08
C ASP A 215 -4.82 37.44 -13.98
N TYR A 216 -5.52 37.40 -15.11
CA TYR A 216 -6.99 37.31 -15.16
C TYR A 216 -7.47 36.29 -16.16
N PHE A 217 -8.68 35.79 -15.93
CA PHE A 217 -9.32 34.82 -16.82
C PHE A 217 -10.44 35.49 -17.59
N ASP A 218 -10.43 35.28 -18.90
CA ASP A 218 -11.56 35.57 -19.77
C ASP A 218 -12.19 34.24 -20.18
N PHE A 219 -13.52 34.16 -20.08
CA PHE A 219 -14.28 33.04 -20.62
C PHE A 219 -15.61 33.50 -21.20
N THR A 220 -16.11 32.72 -22.15
CA THR A 220 -17.44 32.92 -22.71
C THR A 220 -18.35 31.83 -22.19
N LEU A 221 -19.51 32.26 -21.71
CA LEU A 221 -20.52 31.45 -21.08
C LEU A 221 -21.76 31.44 -21.97
N LEU A 222 -22.18 30.26 -22.40
CA LEU A 222 -23.46 30.08 -23.10
C LEU A 222 -24.45 29.43 -22.14
N CYS A 223 -25.52 30.16 -21.84
CA CYS A 223 -26.66 29.65 -21.09
C CYS A 223 -27.84 29.38 -22.01
N GLU A 224 -28.37 28.17 -21.89
CA GLU A 224 -29.62 27.77 -22.50
C GLU A 224 -30.66 27.63 -21.38
N GLY A 225 -31.80 28.27 -21.55
CA GLY A 225 -32.91 28.25 -20.59
C GLY A 225 -34.23 28.23 -21.35
N GLN A 226 -35.25 27.61 -20.76
CA GLN A 226 -36.54 27.38 -21.41
C GLN A 226 -37.51 28.57 -21.27
N ASN A 227 -37.30 29.44 -20.26
CA ASN A 227 -38.13 30.62 -20.05
C ASN A 227 -37.64 31.80 -20.91
N THR A 228 -38.52 32.38 -21.71
CA THR A 228 -38.28 33.49 -22.65
C THR A 228 -38.00 34.85 -22.00
N THR A 229 -37.44 34.85 -20.78
CA THR A 229 -37.10 36.08 -20.05
C THR A 229 -35.60 36.35 -20.17
N THR A 230 -34.89 36.49 -19.07
CA THR A 230 -33.45 36.78 -19.03
C THR A 230 -32.82 36.10 -17.81
N PHE A 231 -31.50 36.12 -17.67
CA PHE A 231 -30.81 35.63 -16.47
C PHE A 231 -29.83 36.65 -15.90
N ASN A 232 -29.43 36.42 -14.65
CA ASN A 232 -28.46 37.19 -13.90
C ASN A 232 -27.30 36.29 -13.49
N ILE A 233 -26.07 36.79 -13.51
CA ILE A 233 -24.86 36.08 -13.08
C ILE A 233 -24.38 36.71 -11.78
N TYR A 234 -24.16 35.89 -10.77
CA TYR A 234 -23.56 36.25 -9.49
C TYR A 234 -22.19 35.58 -9.36
N GLN A 235 -21.24 36.28 -8.75
CA GLN A 235 -19.92 35.76 -8.37
C GLN A 235 -19.75 35.95 -6.87
N ASN A 236 -19.56 34.86 -6.12
CA ASN A 236 -19.45 34.87 -4.65
C ASN A 236 -20.56 35.72 -4.01
N ASP A 237 -21.82 35.42 -4.34
CA ASP A 237 -23.05 36.12 -3.94
C ASP A 237 -23.21 37.58 -4.45
N SER A 238 -22.24 38.13 -5.18
CA SER A 238 -22.29 39.49 -5.71
C SER A 238 -22.76 39.49 -7.16
N LEU A 239 -23.79 40.30 -7.48
CA LEU A 239 -24.31 40.43 -8.84
C LEU A 239 -23.23 40.96 -9.80
N LEU A 240 -22.84 40.15 -10.78
CA LEU A 240 -21.81 40.46 -11.77
C LEU A 240 -22.43 41.04 -13.06
N GLN A 241 -23.50 40.42 -13.57
CA GLN A 241 -24.24 40.86 -14.76
C GLN A 241 -25.74 40.58 -14.61
N GLN A 242 -26.60 41.35 -15.29
CA GLN A 242 -28.05 41.26 -15.16
C GLN A 242 -28.78 41.33 -16.51
N ASN A 243 -29.98 40.73 -16.57
CA ASN A 243 -30.91 40.74 -17.71
C ASN A 243 -30.28 40.26 -19.03
N LEU A 244 -29.53 39.14 -18.97
CA LEU A 244 -28.88 38.53 -20.13
C LEU A 244 -29.86 37.60 -20.86
N ASP A 245 -29.83 37.60 -22.19
CA ASP A 245 -30.68 36.72 -22.99
C ASP A 245 -30.15 35.28 -22.97
N PHE A 246 -31.02 34.32 -22.66
CA PHE A 246 -30.77 32.92 -22.95
C PHE A 246 -30.55 32.76 -24.46
N GLN A 247 -29.59 31.93 -24.90
CA GLN A 247 -29.18 31.70 -26.31
C GLN A 247 -28.13 32.65 -26.91
N LEU A 248 -27.67 33.68 -26.21
CA LEU A 248 -26.54 34.50 -26.66
C LEU A 248 -25.29 34.22 -25.80
N PRO A 249 -24.13 33.89 -26.41
CA PRO A 249 -22.88 33.77 -25.67
C PRO A 249 -22.54 35.07 -24.94
N GLN A 250 -22.26 34.98 -23.64
CA GLN A 250 -21.91 36.10 -22.79
C GLN A 250 -20.42 36.03 -22.46
N SER A 251 -19.65 37.03 -22.87
CA SER A 251 -18.25 37.14 -22.49
C SER A 251 -18.13 37.77 -21.11
N LEU A 252 -17.57 37.02 -20.17
CA LEU A 252 -17.15 37.52 -18.88
C LEU A 252 -15.66 37.83 -18.95
N SER A 253 -15.30 39.06 -18.60
CA SER A 253 -13.91 39.51 -18.52
C SER A 253 -13.59 39.94 -17.09
N SER A 254 -12.31 39.89 -16.73
CA SER A 254 -11.73 40.48 -15.50
C SER A 254 -12.03 39.80 -14.17
N ILE A 255 -12.10 38.46 -14.12
CA ILE A 255 -11.99 37.77 -12.82
C ILE A 255 -10.53 37.82 -12.40
N SER A 256 -10.22 38.62 -11.38
CA SER A 256 -8.85 38.75 -10.88
C SER A 256 -8.37 37.38 -10.37
N GLY A 257 -7.24 36.91 -10.87
CA GLY A 257 -6.55 35.72 -10.35
C GLY A 257 -5.89 35.95 -8.99
N SER A 258 -6.01 37.16 -8.41
CA SER A 258 -5.25 37.64 -7.26
C SER A 258 -5.69 37.10 -5.89
N THR A 259 -6.81 36.38 -5.81
CA THR A 259 -7.30 35.85 -4.53
C THR A 259 -7.69 34.38 -4.66
N PHE A 260 -7.11 33.55 -3.78
CA PHE A 260 -7.28 32.11 -3.54
C PHE A 260 -8.72 31.64 -3.31
N ASN A 261 -9.62 31.96 -4.21
CA ASN A 261 -11.03 31.64 -4.08
C ASN A 261 -11.44 30.81 -5.29
N ILE A 262 -12.00 29.63 -5.01
CA ILE A 262 -12.93 29.00 -5.94
C ILE A 262 -13.99 30.05 -6.21
N ASN A 263 -14.01 30.58 -7.43
CA ASN A 263 -15.02 31.56 -7.79
C ASN A 263 -16.30 30.79 -8.01
N HIS A 264 -17.22 30.94 -7.06
CA HIS A 264 -18.56 30.37 -7.16
C HIS A 264 -19.39 31.30 -8.02
N PHE A 265 -19.85 30.78 -9.16
CA PHE A 265 -20.76 31.47 -10.05
C PHE A 265 -22.15 30.87 -9.90
N GLU A 266 -23.13 31.75 -9.70
CA GLU A 266 -24.53 31.38 -9.67
C GLU A 266 -25.28 32.13 -10.78
N ILE A 267 -26.00 31.39 -11.60
CA ILE A 267 -26.78 31.91 -12.70
C ILE A 267 -28.24 31.77 -12.32
N ARG A 268 -28.95 32.89 -12.12
CA ARG A 268 -30.36 32.89 -11.72
C ARG A 268 -31.25 33.35 -12.86
N ASP A 269 -32.36 32.66 -13.09
CA ASP A 269 -33.45 33.16 -13.94
C ASP A 269 -34.00 34.46 -13.32
N SER A 270 -34.12 35.49 -14.14
CA SER A 270 -34.60 36.82 -13.71
C SER A 270 -36.05 36.83 -13.25
N ALA A 271 -36.89 35.94 -13.79
CA ALA A 271 -38.31 35.82 -13.47
C ALA A 271 -38.59 34.79 -12.37
N ASN A 272 -37.65 33.86 -12.13
CA ASN A 272 -37.76 32.88 -11.06
C ASN A 272 -36.45 32.74 -10.29
N THR A 273 -36.33 33.42 -9.15
CA THR A 273 -35.11 33.40 -8.32
C THR A 273 -34.79 32.03 -7.70
N HIS A 274 -35.73 31.07 -7.73
CA HIS A 274 -35.49 29.68 -7.29
C HIS A 274 -34.94 28.80 -8.42
N CYS A 275 -34.81 29.35 -9.62
CA CYS A 275 -34.25 28.67 -10.76
C CYS A 275 -32.85 29.18 -11.00
N PHE A 276 -31.88 28.40 -10.52
CA PHE A 276 -30.49 28.74 -10.66
C PHE A 276 -29.65 27.53 -11.00
N THR A 277 -28.51 27.76 -11.64
CA THR A 277 -27.44 26.78 -11.76
C THR A 277 -26.17 27.38 -11.20
N GLU A 278 -25.34 26.54 -10.60
CA GLU A 278 -24.08 26.96 -10.01
C GLU A 278 -22.92 26.20 -10.64
N PHE A 279 -21.80 26.88 -10.81
CA PHE A 279 -20.55 26.24 -11.15
C PHE A 279 -19.42 26.94 -10.43
N SER A 280 -18.33 26.20 -10.25
CA SER A 280 -17.13 26.69 -9.59
C SER A 280 -16.01 26.72 -10.61
N LEU A 281 -15.36 27.87 -10.76
CA LEU A 281 -14.13 27.98 -11.53
C LEU A 281 -12.95 27.99 -10.57
N ASP A 282 -12.12 26.96 -10.65
CA ASP A 282 -10.83 26.95 -9.99
C ASP A 282 -9.85 27.79 -10.81
N SER A 283 -9.43 28.93 -10.26
CA SER A 283 -8.48 29.85 -10.89
C SER A 283 -7.02 29.38 -10.78
N SER A 284 -6.76 28.10 -10.48
CA SER A 284 -5.42 27.55 -10.26
C SER A 284 -4.46 27.60 -11.47
N ALA A 285 -4.95 27.96 -12.67
CA ALA A 285 -4.18 27.96 -13.91
C ALA A 285 -3.60 29.34 -14.24
N HIS A 286 -2.43 29.67 -13.70
CA HIS A 286 -1.71 30.89 -14.06
C HIS A 286 -1.11 30.84 -15.47
N CYS A 287 -1.12 31.97 -16.16
CA CYS A 287 -0.44 32.17 -17.44
C CYS A 287 0.90 32.90 -17.28
N SER A 288 1.23 33.37 -16.08
CA SER A 288 2.58 33.78 -15.72
C SER A 288 3.57 32.59 -15.78
N THR A 289 4.45 32.57 -16.80
CA THR A 289 5.29 31.40 -17.18
C THR A 289 6.62 31.26 -16.44
N ASN A 290 6.97 32.16 -15.51
CA ASN A 290 8.31 32.18 -14.88
C ASN A 290 8.38 31.54 -13.48
N TYR A 291 7.50 30.61 -13.13
CA TYR A 291 7.67 29.84 -11.90
C TYR A 291 8.57 28.63 -12.14
N GLN A 292 9.68 28.56 -11.42
CA GLN A 292 10.56 27.38 -11.42
C GLN A 292 10.87 26.98 -9.98
N ILE A 293 10.89 25.68 -9.72
CA ILE A 293 11.45 25.11 -8.49
C ILE A 293 12.58 24.19 -8.92
N SER A 294 13.76 24.40 -8.36
CA SER A 294 14.92 23.54 -8.58
C SER A 294 15.58 23.18 -7.26
N LEU A 295 16.21 22.01 -7.25
CA LEU A 295 17.06 21.54 -6.17
C LEU A 295 18.46 22.12 -6.38
N ASN A 296 18.90 23.01 -5.49
CA ASN A 296 20.19 23.69 -5.65
C ASN A 296 21.34 22.80 -5.18
N LEU A 297 21.25 22.31 -3.94
CA LEU A 297 22.29 21.52 -3.30
C LEU A 297 21.68 20.61 -2.23
N LEU A 298 21.99 19.32 -2.29
CA LEU A 298 21.78 18.38 -1.20
C LEU A 298 23.01 18.43 -0.29
N SER A 299 22.84 18.42 1.03
CA SER A 299 23.98 18.32 1.96
C SER A 299 24.79 17.05 1.77
N THR A 300 24.17 15.99 1.24
CA THR A 300 24.79 14.73 0.85
C THR A 300 23.94 14.04 -0.22
N THR A 301 24.58 13.25 -1.10
CA THR A 301 23.89 12.32 -2.01
C THR A 301 23.91 10.87 -1.49
N ASN A 302 24.62 10.62 -0.39
CA ASN A 302 24.71 9.32 0.25
C ASN A 302 24.06 9.41 1.63
N LEU A 303 23.05 8.58 1.87
CA LEU A 303 22.40 8.44 3.15
C LEU A 303 22.79 7.14 3.80
N ASN A 304 23.14 7.20 5.08
CA ASN A 304 23.36 6.00 5.88
C ASN A 304 22.12 5.81 6.77
N SER A 305 21.02 5.30 6.21
CA SER A 305 19.89 4.89 7.03
C SER A 305 20.21 3.53 7.64
N SER A 306 20.15 3.42 8.96
CA SER A 306 20.13 2.11 9.64
C SER A 306 18.69 1.74 9.99
N CYS A 307 18.49 0.51 10.48
CA CYS A 307 17.18 0.09 10.97
C CYS A 307 16.74 0.83 12.25
N ASN A 308 17.70 1.41 12.98
CA ASN A 308 17.49 2.02 14.31
C ASN A 308 17.60 3.54 14.33
N GLN A 309 18.23 4.13 13.30
CA GLN A 309 18.46 5.55 13.17
C GLN A 309 18.31 5.96 11.71
N GLY A 310 17.39 6.89 11.48
CA GLY A 310 17.19 7.58 10.22
C GLY A 310 18.27 8.63 10.09
N ASP A 311 18.63 8.91 8.84
CA ASP A 311 19.53 10.00 8.53
C ASP A 311 18.67 11.23 8.19
N SER A 312 19.24 12.43 8.26
CA SER A 312 18.56 13.66 7.88
C SER A 312 19.35 14.39 6.81
N ILE A 313 18.72 14.64 5.67
CA ILE A 313 19.29 15.51 4.63
C ILE A 313 18.79 16.91 4.85
N LEU A 314 19.71 17.86 4.72
CA LEU A 314 19.41 19.25 4.54
C LEU A 314 19.28 19.55 3.03
N ILE A 315 18.10 19.95 2.59
CA ILE A 315 17.76 20.25 1.21
C ILE A 315 17.67 21.76 1.06
N SER A 316 18.51 22.33 0.20
CA SER A 316 18.39 23.75 -0.17
C SER A 316 17.54 23.88 -1.44
N LEU A 317 16.39 24.52 -1.30
CA LEU A 317 15.53 24.83 -2.44
C LEU A 317 15.99 26.11 -3.12
N ASN A 318 15.80 26.16 -4.43
CA ASN A 318 15.85 27.40 -5.19
C ASN A 318 14.54 27.53 -5.95
N SER A 319 14.01 28.73 -5.95
CA SER A 319 12.75 29.01 -6.59
C SER A 319 12.82 30.34 -7.31
N ILE A 320 12.32 30.36 -8.54
CA ILE A 320 12.13 31.59 -9.31
C ILE A 320 10.62 31.85 -9.32
N GLY A 321 10.22 33.06 -8.92
CA GLY A 321 8.82 33.48 -8.78
C GLY A 321 8.44 33.83 -7.33
N ASN A 322 7.38 34.61 -7.16
CA ASN A 322 6.82 34.94 -5.84
C ASN A 322 5.76 33.92 -5.46
N PHE A 323 6.11 32.98 -4.58
CA PHE A 323 5.15 32.02 -4.03
C PHE A 323 4.35 32.65 -2.91
N ASP A 324 3.05 32.36 -2.87
CA ASP A 324 2.20 32.85 -1.80
C ASP A 324 2.55 32.21 -0.44
N SER A 325 2.30 32.95 0.64
CA SER A 325 2.55 32.50 2.01
C SER A 325 1.80 31.23 2.43
N THR A 326 0.71 30.88 1.73
CA THR A 326 -0.10 29.68 1.95
C THR A 326 0.35 28.49 1.10
N ASN A 327 1.32 28.67 0.20
CA ASN A 327 1.85 27.58 -0.61
C ASN A 327 2.59 26.58 0.29
N TYR A 328 2.25 25.30 0.15
CA TYR A 328 2.98 24.22 0.80
C TYR A 328 3.86 23.47 -0.22
N PHE A 329 5.08 23.18 0.19
CA PHE A 329 5.98 22.32 -0.57
C PHE A 329 5.90 20.90 -0.01
N GLU A 330 5.58 19.95 -0.88
CA GLU A 330 5.56 18.51 -0.62
C GLU A 330 6.87 17.92 -1.15
N ILE A 331 7.72 17.39 -0.26
CA ILE A 331 8.88 16.56 -0.68
C ILE A 331 8.44 15.11 -0.69
N ILE A 332 8.75 14.40 -1.77
CA ILE A 332 8.45 12.99 -1.97
C ILE A 332 9.74 12.27 -2.33
N LEU A 333 10.05 11.22 -1.60
CA LEU A 333 11.08 10.27 -1.98
C LEU A 333 10.42 9.11 -2.75
N TYR A 334 10.95 8.72 -3.90
CA TYR A 334 10.39 7.61 -4.69
C TYR A 334 11.48 6.64 -5.13
N ASP A 335 11.13 5.36 -5.12
CA ASP A 335 11.99 4.27 -5.57
C ASP A 335 11.90 4.19 -7.11
N SER A 336 13.04 4.39 -7.78
CA SER A 336 13.08 4.42 -9.24
C SER A 336 12.84 3.05 -9.90
N THR A 337 12.91 1.95 -9.15
CA THR A 337 12.91 0.59 -9.71
C THR A 337 11.55 -0.10 -9.69
N GLN A 338 10.60 0.34 -8.86
CA GLN A 338 9.39 -0.45 -8.57
C GLN A 338 8.04 0.19 -8.94
N ASN A 339 7.98 1.44 -9.45
CA ASN A 339 6.71 2.21 -9.50
C ASN A 339 5.96 2.28 -8.14
N ASN A 340 6.58 1.80 -7.05
CA ASN A 340 6.03 1.78 -5.71
C ASN A 340 6.42 3.08 -4.99
N PHE A 341 5.39 3.82 -4.56
CA PHE A 341 5.55 5.06 -3.82
C PHE A 341 6.01 4.75 -2.39
N SER A 342 7.30 4.94 -2.10
CA SER A 342 7.81 5.02 -0.72
C SER A 342 7.66 6.45 -0.19
N SER A 343 6.42 6.96 -0.07
CA SER A 343 6.21 8.38 0.22
C SER A 343 6.51 8.72 1.68
N LEU A 344 7.68 9.31 1.94
CA LEU A 344 7.89 10.16 3.11
C LEU A 344 7.41 11.57 2.76
N LEU A 345 6.52 12.12 3.59
CA LEU A 345 5.87 13.42 3.37
C LEU A 345 6.39 14.44 4.37
N THR A 346 6.99 15.53 3.90
CA THR A 346 7.13 16.75 4.69
C THR A 346 6.44 17.90 3.97
N THR A 347 5.66 18.68 4.71
CA THR A 347 4.93 19.84 4.20
C THR A 347 5.38 21.08 4.94
N LEU A 348 5.91 22.07 4.21
CA LEU A 348 6.28 23.36 4.78
C LEU A 348 5.47 24.47 4.11
N ALA A 349 4.74 25.26 4.90
CA ALA A 349 4.09 26.49 4.45
C ALA A 349 5.00 27.68 4.75
N THR A 350 5.61 28.29 3.73
CA THR A 350 6.47 29.47 3.90
C THR A 350 6.36 30.44 2.73
N ASN A 351 6.59 31.72 3.03
CA ASN A 351 6.59 32.84 2.08
C ASN A 351 7.97 33.19 1.50
N THR A 352 9.05 32.51 1.91
CA THR A 352 10.43 32.78 1.44
C THR A 352 11.21 31.47 1.31
N LEU A 353 11.71 31.16 0.11
CA LEU A 353 12.38 29.90 -0.22
C LEU A 353 13.89 29.83 0.06
N ASP A 354 14.46 30.80 0.80
CA ASP A 354 15.80 30.69 1.40
C ASP A 354 15.78 29.78 2.66
N THR A 355 14.93 28.77 2.66
CA THR A 355 14.75 27.85 3.79
C THR A 355 15.41 26.52 3.49
N GLN A 356 16.33 26.13 4.36
CA GLN A 356 16.84 24.77 4.41
C GLN A 356 15.73 23.84 4.90
N LEU A 357 15.39 22.82 4.13
CA LEU A 357 14.41 21.80 4.49
C LEU A 357 15.13 20.59 5.08
N TYR A 358 14.59 20.02 6.16
CA TYR A 358 15.09 18.77 6.73
C TYR A 358 14.22 17.61 6.24
N LEU A 359 14.83 16.67 5.54
CA LEU A 359 14.22 15.40 5.17
C LEU A 359 14.83 14.30 6.03
N SER A 360 14.09 13.84 7.04
CA SER A 360 14.46 12.70 7.87
C SER A 360 14.04 11.40 7.19
N THR A 361 14.97 10.61 6.64
CA THR A 361 14.61 9.37 5.94
C THR A 361 14.03 8.31 6.88
N PRO A 362 13.07 7.50 6.41
CA PRO A 362 12.58 6.37 7.20
C PRO A 362 13.72 5.41 7.51
N HIS A 363 13.58 4.70 8.61
CA HIS A 363 14.46 3.56 8.90
C HIS A 363 14.19 2.46 7.88
N ALA A 364 15.23 1.71 7.49
CA ALA A 364 15.10 0.56 6.60
C ALA A 364 14.54 0.86 5.19
N LEU A 365 15.09 1.85 4.50
CA LEU A 365 14.88 1.98 3.06
C LEU A 365 15.52 0.78 2.33
N VAL A 366 14.85 0.28 1.30
CA VAL A 366 15.25 -0.92 0.54
C VAL A 366 16.66 -0.72 -0.03
N THR A 367 17.56 -1.63 0.34
CA THR A 367 19.03 -1.50 0.21
C THR A 367 19.55 -1.52 -1.24
N SER A 368 18.71 -1.82 -2.23
CA SER A 368 19.15 -2.02 -3.61
C SER A 368 18.88 -0.85 -4.57
N ASN A 369 18.25 0.23 -4.11
CA ASN A 369 17.58 1.14 -5.03
C ASN A 369 18.15 2.56 -5.03
N THR A 370 18.22 3.12 -6.24
CA THR A 370 18.44 4.54 -6.45
C THR A 370 17.12 5.25 -6.18
N TYR A 371 17.08 6.06 -5.13
CA TYR A 371 15.91 6.86 -4.81
C TYR A 371 15.98 8.17 -5.58
N GLN A 372 14.84 8.69 -5.98
CA GLN A 372 14.76 10.02 -6.56
C GLN A 372 13.90 10.91 -5.65
N LEU A 373 14.22 12.19 -5.63
CA LEU A 373 13.53 13.17 -4.81
C LEU A 373 12.68 14.08 -5.70
N SER A 374 11.39 14.14 -5.42
CA SER A 374 10.46 15.05 -6.07
C SER A 374 10.02 16.11 -5.08
N ILE A 375 9.94 17.35 -5.54
CA ILE A 375 9.28 18.42 -4.80
C ILE A 375 8.09 18.88 -5.61
N LYS A 376 6.97 19.03 -4.91
CA LYS A 376 5.77 19.64 -5.46
C LYS A 376 5.44 20.90 -4.69
N SER A 377 5.14 21.99 -5.37
CA SER A 377 4.42 23.10 -4.75
C SER A 377 2.93 22.86 -4.90
N SER A 378 2.15 23.27 -3.90
CA SER A 378 0.71 23.33 -4.04
C SER A 378 0.26 24.43 -4.98
N TYR A 379 1.04 25.51 -5.11
CA TYR A 379 0.65 26.67 -5.90
C TYR A 379 1.82 27.60 -6.31
N PRO A 380 1.99 27.91 -7.62
CA PRO A 380 1.40 27.16 -8.73
C PRO A 380 1.81 25.69 -8.63
N TYR A 381 0.99 24.76 -9.14
CA TYR A 381 1.35 23.35 -9.09
C TYR A 381 2.56 23.10 -10.00
N LEU A 382 3.72 22.98 -9.38
CA LEU A 382 4.96 22.64 -10.05
C LEU A 382 5.43 21.34 -9.46
N THR A 383 5.87 20.44 -10.33
CA THR A 383 6.61 19.24 -9.91
C THR A 383 8.00 19.35 -10.48
N THR A 384 9.00 19.28 -9.61
CA THR A 384 10.38 19.07 -10.02
C THR A 384 10.81 17.70 -9.52
N THR A 385 11.53 16.98 -10.35
CA THR A 385 12.15 15.70 -10.03
C THR A 385 13.64 15.87 -10.21
N SER A 386 14.42 15.57 -9.17
CA SER A 386 15.87 15.59 -9.32
C SER A 386 16.58 14.58 -8.43
N THR A 387 17.85 14.42 -8.81
CA THR A 387 18.98 13.76 -8.15
C THR A 387 18.71 12.40 -7.53
N THR A 388 19.49 11.44 -8.02
CA THR A 388 19.60 10.13 -7.41
C THR A 388 20.22 10.25 -6.01
N LEU A 389 19.46 9.87 -5.00
CA LEU A 389 19.94 9.61 -3.65
C LEU A 389 20.36 8.15 -3.57
N ASN A 390 21.64 7.92 -3.26
CA ASN A 390 22.14 6.60 -2.93
C ASN A 390 21.89 6.38 -1.44
N ILE A 391 21.16 5.33 -1.13
CA ILE A 391 20.89 4.98 0.26
C ILE A 391 21.71 3.75 0.57
N ASN A 392 22.82 3.98 1.27
CA ASN A 392 23.65 2.93 1.80
C ASN A 392 22.96 2.45 3.08
N ASN A 393 22.08 1.47 2.94
CA ASN A 393 21.56 0.75 4.09
C ASN A 393 22.34 -0.57 4.20
N PRO A 394 23.36 -0.64 5.07
CA PRO A 394 24.28 -1.78 5.10
C PRO A 394 23.68 -3.07 5.69
N GLN A 395 22.44 -3.06 6.23
CA GLN A 395 21.91 -4.22 6.93
C GLN A 395 20.52 -4.67 6.47
N ASN A 396 20.35 -6.00 6.42
CA ASN A 396 19.06 -6.66 6.30
C ASN A 396 18.25 -6.42 7.59
N CYS A 397 17.39 -5.41 7.60
CA CYS A 397 16.54 -5.14 8.74
C CYS A 397 15.56 -6.30 8.96
N ILE A 398 15.62 -6.91 10.14
CA ILE A 398 14.75 -8.01 10.54
C ILE A 398 13.55 -7.39 11.25
N SER A 399 12.33 -7.58 10.73
CA SER A 399 11.11 -7.15 11.43
C SER A 399 10.97 -7.86 12.78
N PRO A 400 10.33 -7.24 13.80
CA PRO A 400 10.00 -7.94 15.04
C PRO A 400 9.18 -9.20 14.73
N TYR A 401 9.41 -10.30 15.43
CA TYR A 401 8.70 -11.56 15.22
C TYR A 401 8.59 -12.40 16.49
N LEU A 402 7.62 -13.32 16.52
CA LEU A 402 7.51 -14.32 17.59
C LEU A 402 8.47 -15.47 17.30
N THR A 403 9.21 -15.92 18.31
CA THR A 403 10.21 -16.98 18.17
C THR A 403 9.71 -18.30 18.71
N VAL A 404 9.02 -18.30 19.85
CA VAL A 404 8.50 -19.52 20.48
C VAL A 404 7.15 -19.27 21.14
N ILE A 405 6.28 -20.27 21.09
CA ILE A 405 5.05 -20.34 21.88
C ILE A 405 5.02 -21.65 22.65
N LEU A 406 4.92 -21.55 23.97
CA LEU A 406 4.69 -22.69 24.86
C LEU A 406 3.19 -23.02 24.84
N ILE A 407 2.83 -24.01 24.01
CA ILE A 407 1.43 -24.37 23.71
C ILE A 407 0.83 -25.33 24.73
N ASN A 408 1.64 -26.00 25.52
CA ASN A 408 1.20 -26.78 26.67
C ASN A 408 2.13 -26.48 27.86
N ALA A 409 1.66 -25.62 28.74
CA ALA A 409 2.41 -25.18 29.90
C ALA A 409 2.81 -26.35 30.80
N CYS A 410 3.90 -26.18 31.54
CA CYS A 410 4.25 -27.11 32.59
C CYS A 410 3.46 -26.78 33.85
N SER A 411 2.61 -27.69 34.33
CA SER A 411 1.80 -27.40 35.50
C SER A 411 2.55 -27.72 36.80
N SER A 412 2.73 -26.72 37.67
CA SER A 412 3.13 -26.94 39.06
C SER A 412 1.94 -27.15 40.02
N GLY A 413 0.72 -27.22 39.47
CA GLY A 413 -0.54 -27.26 40.23
C GLY A 413 -1.31 -25.93 40.29
N MET A 414 -0.86 -24.90 39.56
CA MET A 414 -1.60 -23.66 39.33
C MET A 414 -2.37 -23.68 37.99
N ASN A 415 -3.12 -22.61 37.71
CA ASN A 415 -3.89 -22.42 36.48
C ASN A 415 -2.98 -22.58 35.24
N GLU A 416 -3.40 -23.39 34.26
CA GLU A 416 -2.62 -23.70 33.04
C GLU A 416 -2.16 -22.44 32.31
N GLY A 417 -3.01 -21.42 32.24
CA GLY A 417 -2.68 -20.14 31.59
C GLY A 417 -1.57 -19.35 32.28
N SER A 418 -1.31 -19.57 33.57
CA SER A 418 -0.18 -18.94 34.27
C SER A 418 1.17 -19.51 33.83
N GLY A 419 1.20 -20.72 33.28
CA GLY A 419 2.43 -21.35 32.80
C GLY A 419 2.67 -21.22 31.29
N GLU A 420 1.74 -20.62 30.54
CA GLU A 420 1.90 -20.38 29.11
C GLU A 420 2.78 -19.16 28.85
N LEU A 421 3.67 -19.27 27.87
CA LEU A 421 4.68 -18.25 27.57
C LEU A 421 4.77 -18.04 26.06
N ILE A 422 4.93 -16.78 25.66
CA ILE A 422 5.25 -16.38 24.29
C ILE A 422 6.61 -15.70 24.32
N PHE A 423 7.55 -16.12 23.48
CA PHE A 423 8.82 -15.43 23.28
C PHE A 423 8.85 -14.77 21.90
N GLY A 424 9.56 -13.66 21.81
CA GLY A 424 9.86 -13.05 20.53
C GLY A 424 11.13 -12.22 20.54
N TYR A 425 11.43 -11.67 19.37
CA TYR A 425 12.60 -10.88 19.09
C TYR A 425 12.19 -9.56 18.45
N THR A 426 12.74 -8.44 18.93
CA THR A 426 12.41 -7.11 18.39
C THR A 426 13.00 -6.87 17.01
N GLY A 427 13.84 -7.78 16.52
CA GLY A 427 14.49 -7.61 15.23
C GLY A 427 15.39 -6.38 15.25
N SER A 428 15.52 -5.73 14.12
CA SER A 428 16.31 -4.51 13.98
C SER A 428 15.53 -3.24 14.38
N TYR A 429 14.49 -3.36 15.21
CA TYR A 429 13.61 -2.24 15.56
C TYR A 429 13.34 -2.20 17.06
N THR A 430 13.15 -1.00 17.61
CA THR A 430 12.63 -0.84 18.97
C THR A 430 11.14 -1.12 19.00
N ILE A 431 10.61 -1.69 20.08
CA ILE A 431 9.16 -1.84 20.28
C ILE A 431 8.71 -0.84 21.35
N ASN A 432 7.71 -0.03 21.02
CA ASN A 432 7.07 0.84 22.00
C ASN A 432 5.92 0.08 22.67
N THR A 433 6.10 -0.39 23.90
CA THR A 433 5.07 -1.19 24.60
C THR A 433 3.87 -0.35 25.05
N SER A 434 4.04 0.97 25.13
CA SER A 434 2.93 1.91 25.36
C SER A 434 2.09 2.14 24.09
N ALA A 435 2.61 1.77 22.91
CA ALA A 435 1.94 1.89 21.63
C ALA A 435 1.48 0.50 21.14
N ASP A 436 0.21 0.18 21.39
CA ASP A 436 -0.58 -0.74 20.57
C ASP A 436 0.05 -2.12 20.22
N PHE A 437 0.86 -2.72 21.11
CA PHE A 437 1.18 -4.15 20.94
C PHE A 437 -0.11 -4.95 21.03
N LYS A 438 -0.39 -5.78 20.01
CA LYS A 438 -1.61 -6.60 19.95
C LYS A 438 -1.26 -8.02 19.54
N PHE A 439 -1.68 -9.00 20.32
CA PHE A 439 -1.61 -10.41 19.97
C PHE A 439 -3.02 -10.96 19.81
N TYR A 440 -3.28 -11.68 18.72
CA TYR A 440 -4.56 -12.30 18.42
C TYR A 440 -4.39 -13.82 18.34
N TYR A 441 -5.39 -14.56 18.81
CA TYR A 441 -5.45 -16.02 18.70
C TYR A 441 -6.83 -16.47 18.19
N ALA A 442 -6.86 -17.29 17.15
CA ALA A 442 -8.07 -17.71 16.47
C ALA A 442 -8.01 -19.15 15.94
N ALA A 443 -9.18 -19.77 15.79
CA ALA A 443 -9.31 -21.06 15.11
C ALA A 443 -9.35 -20.92 13.58
N ASN A 444 -9.75 -19.76 13.05
CA ASN A 444 -9.91 -19.49 11.63
C ASN A 444 -9.44 -18.07 11.29
N LEU A 445 -9.13 -17.83 10.02
CA LEU A 445 -8.89 -16.50 9.44
C LEU A 445 -10.14 -15.99 8.71
N PRO A 446 -10.31 -14.66 8.53
CA PRO A 446 -9.48 -13.58 9.05
C PRO A 446 -9.75 -13.28 10.54
N PHE A 447 -8.80 -12.60 11.20
CA PHE A 447 -8.99 -12.16 12.59
C PHE A 447 -10.11 -11.10 12.70
N SER A 448 -11.25 -11.46 13.29
CA SER A 448 -12.31 -10.56 13.74
C SER A 448 -12.15 -10.09 15.20
N SER A 449 -12.97 -9.12 15.62
CA SER A 449 -13.04 -8.60 16.99
C SER A 449 -13.56 -9.59 18.02
N SER A 450 -14.17 -10.71 17.59
CA SER A 450 -14.64 -11.78 18.48
C SER A 450 -13.55 -12.78 18.86
N HIS A 451 -12.36 -12.69 18.25
CA HIS A 451 -11.23 -13.53 18.62
C HIS A 451 -10.53 -13.01 19.86
N LEU A 452 -9.85 -13.93 20.55
CA LEU A 452 -9.09 -13.58 21.74
C LEU A 452 -7.96 -12.62 21.36
N LYS A 453 -7.82 -11.55 22.15
CA LYS A 453 -6.90 -10.46 21.93
C LYS A 453 -6.18 -10.13 23.24
N ILE A 454 -4.85 -10.13 23.21
CA ILE A 454 -4.01 -9.57 24.27
C ILE A 454 -3.53 -8.20 23.78
N ASP A 455 -4.02 -7.14 24.41
CA ASP A 455 -3.68 -5.75 24.11
C ASP A 455 -3.58 -4.85 25.35
N SER A 456 -3.70 -5.43 26.54
CA SER A 456 -3.47 -4.74 27.82
C SER A 456 -2.38 -5.44 28.61
N PHE A 457 -1.48 -4.62 29.15
CA PHE A 457 -0.35 -5.06 29.97
C PHE A 457 -0.38 -4.34 31.31
N THR A 458 0.27 -4.93 32.31
CA THR A 458 0.35 -4.41 33.69
C THR A 458 1.79 -4.35 34.18
N HIS A 459 2.03 -3.47 35.16
CA HIS A 459 3.30 -3.36 35.85
C HIS A 459 3.39 -4.44 36.94
N GLU A 460 4.36 -5.35 36.86
CA GLU A 460 4.51 -6.50 37.76
C GLU A 460 5.97 -6.67 38.26
N PRO A 461 6.52 -5.66 38.96
CA PRO A 461 7.93 -5.68 39.38
C PRO A 461 8.24 -6.79 40.38
N VAL A 462 7.24 -7.24 41.16
CA VAL A 462 7.37 -8.35 42.12
C VAL A 462 7.58 -9.67 41.36
N ASN A 463 6.79 -9.93 40.32
CA ASN A 463 6.93 -11.15 39.54
C ASN A 463 8.22 -11.14 38.72
N THR A 464 8.66 -9.98 38.23
CA THR A 464 9.98 -9.84 37.60
C THR A 464 11.11 -10.18 38.57
N LEU A 465 11.02 -9.75 39.84
CA LEU A 465 12.01 -10.11 40.87
C LEU A 465 12.00 -11.62 41.16
N LEU A 466 10.82 -12.24 41.21
CA LEU A 466 10.68 -13.69 41.40
C LEU A 466 11.26 -14.49 40.23
N LEU A 467 11.02 -14.07 38.98
CA LEU A 467 11.62 -14.68 37.78
C LEU A 467 13.16 -14.61 37.84
N ASN A 468 13.71 -13.43 38.14
CA ASN A 468 15.17 -13.27 38.30
C ASN A 468 15.74 -14.14 39.42
N SER A 469 15.01 -14.26 40.53
CA SER A 469 15.40 -15.11 41.66
C SER A 469 15.36 -16.60 41.29
N ALA A 470 14.33 -17.05 40.58
CA ALA A 470 14.17 -18.43 40.13
C ALA A 470 15.20 -18.81 39.05
N ALA A 471 15.60 -17.84 38.20
CA ALA A 471 16.70 -18.04 37.27
C ALA A 471 18.07 -18.06 37.96
N GLY A 472 18.21 -17.45 39.14
CA GLY A 472 19.51 -17.26 39.81
C GLY A 472 20.39 -16.19 39.14
N CYS A 473 19.84 -15.37 38.25
CA CYS A 473 20.54 -14.36 37.48
C CYS A 473 19.86 -12.99 37.62
N PRO A 474 20.41 -12.08 38.44
CA PRO A 474 19.88 -10.73 38.59
C PRO A 474 19.83 -9.98 37.25
N ASN A 475 18.76 -9.23 37.02
CA ASN A 475 18.52 -8.43 35.80
C ASN A 475 18.43 -9.22 34.49
N LEU A 476 18.21 -10.54 34.55
CA LEU A 476 17.89 -11.34 33.37
C LEU A 476 16.54 -10.89 32.77
N PHE A 477 15.53 -10.72 33.62
CA PHE A 477 14.20 -10.25 33.24
C PHE A 477 14.02 -8.78 33.63
N ILE A 478 13.44 -7.99 32.72
CA ILE A 478 13.11 -6.58 32.91
C ILE A 478 11.62 -6.40 32.66
N ASP A 479 10.88 -5.82 33.61
CA ASP A 479 9.48 -5.42 33.39
C ASP A 479 9.41 -4.35 32.29
N ALA A 480 8.71 -4.65 31.20
CA ALA A 480 8.64 -3.81 30.01
C ALA A 480 7.41 -2.89 29.97
N TYR A 481 6.60 -2.83 31.03
CA TYR A 481 5.39 -2.02 31.08
C TYR A 481 5.69 -0.54 30.84
N GLN A 482 5.07 0.03 29.79
CA GLN A 482 5.26 1.42 29.33
C GLN A 482 6.73 1.81 29.06
N GLN A 483 7.55 0.85 28.64
CA GLN A 483 8.94 1.06 28.25
C GLN A 483 9.14 0.89 26.74
N ILE A 484 10.26 1.42 26.25
CA ILE A 484 10.75 1.12 24.91
C ILE A 484 11.64 -0.11 25.03
N ILE A 485 11.24 -1.22 24.40
CA ILE A 485 12.11 -2.38 24.25
C ILE A 485 13.13 -2.03 23.15
N PRO A 486 14.44 -2.10 23.41
CA PRO A 486 15.45 -1.77 22.41
C PRO A 486 15.40 -2.71 21.19
N SER A 487 16.05 -2.29 20.10
CA SER A 487 16.33 -3.18 18.98
C SER A 487 17.20 -4.36 19.41
N ASN A 488 17.13 -5.45 18.64
CA ASN A 488 17.87 -6.69 18.85
C ASN A 488 17.68 -7.27 20.26
N SER A 489 16.51 -7.03 20.86
CA SER A 489 16.18 -7.45 22.20
C SER A 489 15.21 -8.63 22.17
N ARG A 490 15.27 -9.44 23.21
CA ARG A 490 14.32 -10.54 23.44
C ARG A 490 13.20 -10.03 24.31
N PHE A 491 11.99 -10.49 24.05
CA PHE A 491 10.87 -10.24 24.93
C PHE A 491 10.10 -11.53 25.21
N MET A 492 9.41 -11.52 26.34
CA MET A 492 8.52 -12.57 26.78
C MET A 492 7.16 -11.95 27.09
N ILE A 493 6.09 -12.60 26.66
CA ILE A 493 4.73 -12.26 27.04
C ILE A 493 4.21 -13.42 27.89
N CYS A 494 3.68 -13.08 29.05
CA CYS A 494 3.12 -14.04 29.98
C CYS A 494 1.94 -13.40 30.71
N ARG A 495 1.17 -14.20 31.43
CA ARG A 495 0.13 -13.68 32.30
C ARG A 495 0.71 -12.95 33.50
N ASN A 496 0.00 -11.95 34.01
CA ASN A 496 0.48 -11.15 35.12
C ASN A 496 0.62 -11.93 36.45
N ASP A 497 0.07 -13.13 36.57
CA ASP A 497 0.25 -14.07 37.67
C ASP A 497 1.08 -15.31 37.25
N VAL A 498 2.10 -15.11 36.41
CA VAL A 498 2.99 -16.16 35.88
C VAL A 498 3.42 -17.17 36.94
N ASP A 499 3.28 -18.46 36.62
CA ASP A 499 3.71 -19.56 37.47
C ASP A 499 5.24 -19.67 37.44
N ILE A 500 5.90 -19.05 38.42
CA ILE A 500 7.36 -19.06 38.55
C ILE A 500 7.94 -20.49 38.68
N ASN A 501 7.14 -21.46 39.14
CA ASN A 501 7.60 -22.85 39.33
C ASN A 501 7.23 -23.77 38.17
N SER A 502 6.50 -23.28 37.16
CA SER A 502 6.11 -24.07 35.98
C SER A 502 7.34 -24.53 35.18
N VAL A 503 8.36 -23.69 35.06
CA VAL A 503 9.53 -23.95 34.22
C VAL A 503 10.83 -23.67 34.95
N TYR A 504 11.88 -24.40 34.56
CA TYR A 504 13.22 -24.19 35.08
C TYR A 504 13.92 -23.02 34.36
N TRP A 505 13.93 -21.85 35.00
CA TRP A 505 14.45 -20.60 34.42
C TRP A 505 15.98 -20.48 34.36
N TYR A 506 16.73 -21.27 35.14
CA TYR A 506 18.19 -21.12 35.30
C TYR A 506 18.98 -21.28 34.01
N ASN A 507 18.44 -22.02 33.03
CA ASN A 507 19.05 -22.18 31.71
C ASN A 507 18.99 -20.93 30.83
N LEU A 508 18.23 -19.90 31.22
CA LEU A 508 18.17 -18.63 30.50
C LEU A 508 19.23 -17.62 31.00
N CYS A 509 20.02 -17.97 32.01
CA CYS A 509 21.15 -17.17 32.46
C CYS A 509 22.14 -16.89 31.31
N GLY A 510 22.55 -15.63 31.15
CA GLY A 510 23.40 -15.19 30.04
C GLY A 510 22.62 -14.80 28.77
N HIS A 511 21.31 -15.02 28.74
CA HIS A 511 20.45 -14.67 27.61
C HIS A 511 19.69 -13.34 27.78
N GLY A 512 19.99 -12.59 28.86
CA GLY A 512 19.36 -11.32 29.18
C GLY A 512 19.99 -10.11 28.51
N PRO A 513 19.31 -8.95 28.51
CA PRO A 513 17.99 -8.77 29.13
C PRO A 513 16.84 -9.34 28.29
N ILE A 514 15.86 -9.94 28.98
CA ILE A 514 14.57 -10.40 28.44
C ILE A 514 13.49 -9.45 28.96
N TYR A 515 12.86 -8.71 28.07
CA TYR A 515 11.83 -7.73 28.40
C TYR A 515 10.47 -8.42 28.56
N VAL A 516 9.85 -8.32 29.72
CA VAL A 516 8.64 -9.06 30.07
C VAL A 516 7.41 -8.18 29.99
N LEU A 517 6.44 -8.61 29.18
CA LEU A 517 5.11 -8.03 29.03
C LEU A 517 4.10 -8.89 29.79
N TYR A 518 3.56 -8.35 30.88
CA TYR A 518 2.59 -9.04 31.73
C TYR A 518 1.16 -8.72 31.30
N ALA A 519 0.52 -9.66 30.61
CA ALA A 519 -0.84 -9.52 30.12
C ALA A 519 -1.86 -9.64 31.25
N GLU A 520 -2.93 -8.84 31.18
CA GLU A 520 -4.04 -8.92 32.15
C GLU A 520 -4.84 -10.24 32.02
N PRO A 521 -5.35 -10.80 33.13
CA PRO A 521 -6.10 -12.08 33.12
C PRO A 521 -7.39 -12.03 32.30
N THR A 522 -7.99 -10.85 32.14
CA THR A 522 -9.19 -10.64 31.32
C THR A 522 -8.98 -11.05 29.86
N ASN A 523 -7.73 -11.02 29.40
CA ASN A 523 -7.32 -11.35 28.04
C ASN A 523 -6.58 -12.71 27.95
N TRP A 524 -6.27 -13.35 29.08
CA TRP A 524 -5.53 -14.61 29.18
C TRP A 524 -6.17 -15.56 30.22
N LEU A 525 -6.92 -16.56 29.74
CA LEU A 525 -7.78 -17.41 30.57
C LEU A 525 -7.00 -18.33 31.53
N ASP A 526 -7.63 -18.71 32.66
CA ASP A 526 -7.07 -19.65 33.65
C ASP A 526 -6.73 -21.02 33.09
N ASN A 527 -7.52 -21.52 32.14
CA ASN A 527 -7.28 -22.81 31.49
C ASN A 527 -6.31 -22.69 30.30
N GLY A 528 -5.60 -21.56 30.16
CA GLY A 528 -4.75 -21.30 29.02
C GLY A 528 -5.50 -20.78 27.79
N LEU A 529 -4.71 -20.26 26.85
CA LEU A 529 -5.13 -19.78 25.54
C LEU A 529 -4.85 -20.81 24.47
N PHE A 530 -3.70 -21.48 24.58
CA PHE A 530 -3.22 -22.41 23.59
C PHE A 530 -3.87 -23.76 23.83
N SER A 531 -4.42 -24.32 22.76
CA SER A 531 -5.12 -25.59 22.87
C SER A 531 -4.11 -26.72 23.11
N ASN A 532 -4.02 -27.20 24.35
CA ASN A 532 -3.26 -28.39 24.75
C ASN A 532 -3.76 -29.69 24.08
N LEU A 533 -5.00 -29.69 23.56
CA LEU A 533 -5.62 -30.85 22.92
C LEU A 533 -4.94 -31.21 21.58
N THR A 534 -4.60 -32.49 21.40
CA THR A 534 -4.10 -33.09 20.14
C THR A 534 -5.19 -33.28 19.07
N THR A 535 -6.30 -32.55 19.19
CA THR A 535 -7.43 -32.61 18.25
C THR A 535 -7.10 -31.96 16.92
N THR A 536 -7.63 -32.50 15.81
CA THR A 536 -7.42 -31.97 14.46
C THR A 536 -7.77 -30.49 14.36
N GLY A 537 -6.91 -29.72 13.68
CA GLY A 537 -7.19 -28.34 13.29
C GLY A 537 -6.05 -27.39 13.60
N ILE A 538 -5.85 -26.44 12.68
CA ILE A 538 -4.84 -25.39 12.77
C ILE A 538 -5.32 -24.29 13.73
N ARG A 539 -4.37 -23.66 14.40
CA ARG A 539 -4.58 -22.42 15.15
C ARG A 539 -3.74 -21.32 14.53
N TYR A 540 -4.34 -20.14 14.42
CA TYR A 540 -3.74 -18.96 13.83
C TYR A 540 -3.49 -17.93 14.92
N MET A 541 -2.33 -17.30 14.88
CA MET A 541 -2.00 -16.19 15.74
C MET A 541 -1.45 -15.03 14.92
N LYS A 542 -1.73 -13.81 15.40
CA LYS A 542 -1.18 -12.59 14.80
C LYS A 542 -0.61 -11.72 15.88
N ALA A 543 0.68 -11.39 15.78
CA ALA A 543 1.29 -10.34 16.59
C ALA A 543 1.42 -9.06 15.76
N SER A 544 1.05 -7.94 16.36
CA SER A 544 1.20 -6.60 15.82
C SER A 544 2.09 -5.80 16.75
N PHE A 545 3.18 -5.27 16.22
CA PHE A 545 4.18 -4.48 16.95
C PHE A 545 4.14 -3.05 16.45
N THR A 546 4.22 -2.08 17.34
CA THR A 546 4.42 -0.68 16.97
C THR A 546 5.79 -0.23 17.46
N ASP A 547 6.61 0.32 16.57
CA ASP A 547 7.90 0.89 16.97
C ASP A 547 7.75 2.29 17.59
N THR A 548 8.87 2.90 18.02
CA THR A 548 8.86 4.27 18.58
C THR A 548 8.51 5.36 17.56
N PHE A 549 8.44 5.01 16.28
CA PHE A 549 8.13 5.89 15.15
C PHE A 549 6.72 5.64 14.59
N ALA A 550 5.92 4.84 15.27
CA ALA A 550 4.55 4.45 14.90
C ALA A 550 4.43 3.57 13.63
N HIS A 551 5.50 2.89 13.20
CA HIS A 551 5.40 1.84 12.19
C HIS A 551 4.79 0.57 12.80
N VAL A 552 3.87 -0.06 12.07
CA VAL A 552 3.19 -1.28 12.51
C VAL A 552 3.74 -2.48 11.75
N TYR A 553 4.29 -3.46 12.48
CA TYR A 553 4.76 -4.73 11.95
C TYR A 553 3.79 -5.83 12.34
N THR A 554 3.38 -6.66 11.39
CA THR A 554 2.48 -7.80 11.66
C THR A 554 3.17 -9.13 11.35
N ASN A 555 3.11 -10.06 12.28
CA ASN A 555 3.49 -11.45 12.09
C ASN A 555 2.26 -12.32 12.19
N GLU A 556 1.94 -13.05 11.13
CA GLU A 556 0.94 -14.11 11.16
C GLU A 556 1.65 -15.46 11.22
N ILE A 557 1.30 -16.24 12.24
CA ILE A 557 1.84 -17.57 12.45
C ILE A 557 0.70 -18.56 12.63
N ALA A 558 0.99 -19.82 12.41
CA ALA A 558 0.04 -20.90 12.61
C ALA A 558 0.72 -22.08 13.30
N TYR A 559 -0.06 -22.96 13.93
CA TYR A 559 0.42 -24.30 14.27
C TYR A 559 -0.69 -25.34 14.13
N ASP A 560 -0.29 -26.56 13.80
CA ASP A 560 -1.15 -27.73 13.75
C ASP A 560 -1.13 -28.43 15.11
N ARG A 561 -2.29 -28.50 15.74
CA ARG A 561 -2.44 -29.11 17.07
C ARG A 561 -2.20 -30.62 17.07
N THR A 562 -2.31 -31.29 15.92
CA THR A 562 -2.09 -32.74 15.81
C THR A 562 -0.63 -33.14 15.91
N LEU A 563 0.27 -32.18 15.68
CA LEU A 563 1.72 -32.38 15.78
C LEU A 563 2.23 -32.18 17.20
N ASN A 564 1.33 -31.85 18.13
CA ASN A 564 1.65 -31.72 19.53
C ASN A 564 1.70 -33.08 20.26
N SER A 565 2.57 -33.24 21.27
CA SER A 565 2.63 -34.48 22.06
C SER A 565 1.48 -34.58 23.06
N GLY A 566 0.91 -33.44 23.46
CA GLY A 566 -0.13 -33.34 24.48
C GLY A 566 0.41 -33.47 25.90
N LEU A 567 1.73 -33.32 26.08
CA LEU A 567 2.42 -33.40 27.36
C LEU A 567 2.91 -32.02 27.79
N ASP A 568 3.02 -31.81 29.10
CA ASP A 568 3.58 -30.58 29.67
C ASP A 568 4.94 -30.24 29.05
N GLY A 569 5.14 -28.97 28.70
CA GLY A 569 6.36 -28.47 28.09
C GLY A 569 6.40 -28.52 26.57
N ASP A 570 5.26 -28.77 25.91
CA ASP A 570 5.17 -28.70 24.45
C ASP A 570 5.23 -27.26 23.94
N PHE A 571 6.03 -27.04 22.90
CA PHE A 571 6.19 -25.73 22.29
C PHE A 571 6.35 -25.80 20.77
N THR A 572 6.11 -24.66 20.13
CA THR A 572 6.37 -24.41 18.71
C THR A 572 7.42 -23.32 18.56
N SER A 573 8.34 -23.49 17.62
CA SER A 573 9.35 -22.46 17.27
C SER A 573 9.16 -21.93 15.86
N TYR A 574 9.47 -20.66 15.64
CA TYR A 574 9.20 -19.91 14.42
C TYR A 574 10.45 -19.16 13.94
N GLN A 575 10.52 -18.91 12.64
CA GLN A 575 11.54 -18.08 12.01
C GLN A 575 10.91 -16.79 11.49
N ALA A 576 11.71 -15.73 11.33
CA ALA A 576 11.24 -14.49 10.71
C ALA A 576 10.83 -14.75 9.24
N PRO A 577 9.74 -14.15 8.73
CA PRO A 577 8.81 -13.21 9.38
C PRO A 577 7.50 -13.86 9.89
N GLY A 578 7.50 -15.16 10.23
CA GLY A 578 6.32 -15.89 10.71
C GLY A 578 6.01 -17.17 9.91
N GLY A 579 4.72 -17.53 9.81
CA GLY A 579 4.24 -18.73 9.13
C GLY A 579 4.03 -19.96 10.04
N PHE A 580 4.17 -21.16 9.48
CA PHE A 580 4.10 -22.41 10.24
C PHE A 580 5.36 -22.62 11.10
N PRO A 581 5.29 -23.44 12.17
CA PRO A 581 6.42 -23.63 13.05
C PRO A 581 7.54 -24.35 12.31
N SER A 582 8.78 -23.90 12.52
CA SER A 582 9.96 -24.62 12.09
C SER A 582 10.17 -25.92 12.86
N GLN A 583 9.67 -26.00 14.10
CA GLN A 583 9.78 -27.19 14.94
C GLN A 583 8.58 -27.32 15.89
N TYR A 584 8.23 -28.56 16.20
CA TYR A 584 7.37 -28.97 17.32
C TYR A 584 8.23 -29.81 18.25
N GLN A 585 8.32 -29.42 19.51
CA GLN A 585 9.19 -30.09 20.48
C GLN A 585 8.55 -30.06 21.87
N ASN A 586 9.07 -30.92 22.75
CA ASN A 586 8.73 -30.94 24.16
C ASN A 586 10.04 -30.76 24.94
N PHE A 587 10.11 -29.76 25.82
CA PHE A 587 11.30 -29.49 26.61
C PHE A 587 11.27 -30.10 28.03
N GLY A 588 10.22 -30.86 28.36
CA GLY A 588 10.08 -31.56 29.65
C GLY A 588 10.16 -30.62 30.86
N CYS A 589 9.69 -29.39 30.71
CA CYS A 589 9.76 -28.31 31.70
C CYS A 589 11.14 -27.65 31.93
N TYR A 590 12.17 -28.10 31.22
CA TYR A 590 13.48 -27.45 31.16
C TYR A 590 13.58 -26.53 29.94
N LEU A 591 13.35 -25.22 30.12
CA LEU A 591 13.62 -24.26 29.04
C LEU A 591 15.09 -24.41 28.63
N THR A 592 15.36 -24.69 27.36
CA THR A 592 16.72 -24.73 26.82
C THR A 592 16.98 -23.43 26.05
N PRO A 593 18.23 -22.96 25.96
CA PRO A 593 18.53 -21.76 25.22
C PRO A 593 18.11 -21.78 23.76
N GLY A 594 17.94 -22.96 23.14
CA GLY A 594 17.37 -23.11 21.79
C GLY A 594 15.95 -22.53 21.62
N ILE A 595 15.25 -22.20 22.71
CA ILE A 595 13.97 -21.48 22.73
C ILE A 595 14.15 -19.97 22.47
N LEU A 596 15.35 -19.46 22.70
CA LEU A 596 15.76 -18.11 22.35
C LEU A 596 16.66 -18.19 21.10
N PRO A 597 16.46 -17.33 20.08
CA PRO A 597 17.35 -17.33 18.93
C PRO A 597 18.81 -17.14 19.40
N ILE A 598 19.70 -17.95 18.83
CA ILE A 598 21.11 -17.96 19.21
C ILE A 598 21.72 -16.60 18.86
N HIS A 599 22.34 -15.95 19.85
CA HIS A 599 22.65 -14.53 19.76
C HIS A 599 24.14 -14.32 19.55
N LEU A 600 24.50 -14.12 18.27
CA LEU A 600 25.68 -13.39 17.87
C LEU A 600 25.56 -11.98 18.45
N LEU A 601 26.30 -11.69 19.52
CA LEU A 601 26.32 -10.37 20.16
C LEU A 601 26.93 -9.33 19.22
N ASP A 602 27.95 -9.74 18.49
CA ASP A 602 28.72 -8.84 17.64
C ASP A 602 29.38 -9.64 16.51
N PHE A 603 29.45 -9.04 15.32
CA PHE A 603 30.27 -9.51 14.21
C PHE A 603 30.75 -8.27 13.45
N GLN A 604 32.00 -7.90 13.64
CA GLN A 604 32.57 -6.66 13.12
C GLN A 604 33.79 -6.95 12.25
N LEU A 605 33.94 -6.10 11.24
CA LEU A 605 35.09 -6.08 10.35
C LEU A 605 35.84 -4.77 10.58
N HIS A 606 37.11 -4.86 11.00
CA HIS A 606 37.98 -3.72 11.19
C HIS A 606 39.13 -3.75 10.19
N LYS A 607 39.27 -2.71 9.37
CA LYS A 607 40.44 -2.54 8.52
C LYS A 607 41.68 -2.25 9.37
N GLN A 608 42.71 -3.06 9.22
CA GLN A 608 44.01 -2.86 9.87
C GLN A 608 45.14 -2.93 8.83
N ASN A 609 45.59 -1.77 8.35
CA ASN A 609 46.58 -1.66 7.28
C ASN A 609 46.15 -2.43 6.02
N GLU A 610 46.91 -3.46 5.65
CA GLU A 610 46.68 -4.36 4.51
C GLU A 610 45.80 -5.58 4.87
N ASN A 611 45.29 -5.66 6.11
CA ASN A 611 44.51 -6.79 6.61
C ASN A 611 43.09 -6.37 7.04
N ILE A 612 42.21 -7.36 7.18
CA ILE A 612 40.88 -7.20 7.81
C ILE A 612 40.87 -8.03 9.10
N GLN A 613 40.73 -7.37 10.25
CA GLN A 613 40.42 -8.04 11.52
C GLN A 613 38.91 -8.29 11.58
N ILE A 614 38.54 -9.50 11.98
CA ILE A 614 37.19 -10.01 12.06
C ILE A 614 36.96 -10.42 13.50
N ASP A 615 36.08 -9.71 14.19
CA ASP A 615 35.75 -9.96 15.58
C ASP A 615 34.30 -10.43 15.67
N PHE A 616 34.05 -11.49 16.43
CA PHE A 616 32.70 -11.89 16.75
C PHE A 616 32.57 -12.40 18.16
N SER A 617 31.39 -12.20 18.74
CA SER A 617 31.09 -12.67 20.08
C SER A 617 29.67 -13.20 20.23
N PHE A 618 29.48 -14.04 21.23
CA PHE A 618 28.22 -14.73 21.50
C PHE A 618 27.73 -14.48 22.91
N ALA A 619 26.42 -14.41 23.08
CA ALA A 619 25.81 -14.43 24.42
C ALA A 619 25.87 -15.85 25.01
N ASP A 620 25.72 -16.84 24.13
CA ASP A 620 25.82 -18.26 24.45
C ASP A 620 26.29 -19.04 23.22
N GLN A 621 27.10 -20.05 23.50
CA GLN A 621 27.71 -20.95 22.51
C GLN A 621 27.54 -22.43 22.88
N SER A 622 26.82 -22.73 23.97
CA SER A 622 26.68 -24.06 24.55
C SER A 622 26.07 -25.10 23.60
N HIS A 623 25.32 -24.64 22.59
CA HIS A 623 24.68 -25.48 21.58
C HIS A 623 25.53 -25.75 20.33
N PHE A 624 26.73 -25.16 20.25
CA PHE A 624 27.61 -25.29 19.11
C PHE A 624 28.87 -26.06 19.43
N LYS A 625 29.39 -26.75 18.41
CA LYS A 625 30.69 -27.42 18.45
C LYS A 625 31.75 -26.67 17.68
N LEU A 626 31.35 -26.00 16.61
CA LEU A 626 32.26 -25.44 15.62
C LEU A 626 31.66 -24.20 14.97
N TYR A 627 32.45 -23.16 14.80
CA TYR A 627 32.14 -22.00 13.97
C TYR A 627 32.92 -22.05 12.66
N HIS A 628 32.24 -21.71 11.57
CA HIS A 628 32.80 -21.61 10.23
C HIS A 628 32.76 -20.14 9.79
N LEU A 629 33.93 -19.57 9.55
CA LEU A 629 34.05 -18.26 8.95
C LEU A 629 34.34 -18.45 7.46
N GLU A 630 33.43 -17.93 6.64
CA GLU A 630 33.52 -18.02 5.19
C GLU A 630 33.67 -16.64 4.56
N LYS A 631 34.36 -16.59 3.43
CA LYS A 631 34.58 -15.41 2.59
C LYS A 631 34.05 -15.68 1.19
N TYR A 632 33.40 -14.69 0.59
CA TYR A 632 32.93 -14.77 -0.79
C TYR A 632 34.09 -14.50 -1.77
N ILE A 633 34.50 -15.50 -2.54
CA ILE A 633 35.63 -15.45 -3.48
C ILE A 633 35.26 -16.17 -4.78
N ASP A 634 35.42 -15.50 -5.92
CA ASP A 634 35.11 -16.03 -7.27
C ASP A 634 33.67 -16.59 -7.35
N ASP A 635 32.71 -15.79 -6.94
CA ASP A 635 31.27 -16.10 -6.91
C ASP A 635 30.85 -17.28 -6.01
N VAL A 636 31.74 -17.77 -5.15
CA VAL A 636 31.49 -18.90 -4.25
C VAL A 636 31.93 -18.57 -2.82
N TRP A 637 31.14 -19.01 -1.83
CA TRP A 637 31.53 -18.96 -0.43
C TRP A 637 32.60 -20.01 -0.11
N ARG A 638 33.74 -19.57 0.43
CA ARG A 638 34.84 -20.44 0.81
C ARG A 638 35.15 -20.29 2.29
N GLU A 639 35.27 -21.40 2.99
CA GLU A 639 35.73 -21.43 4.37
C GLU A 639 37.18 -20.95 4.46
N ILE A 640 37.40 -19.91 5.27
CA ILE A 640 38.73 -19.35 5.53
C ILE A 640 39.22 -19.70 6.93
N LYS A 641 38.32 -19.97 7.88
CA LYS A 641 38.69 -20.37 9.24
C LYS A 641 37.60 -21.16 9.95
N ASN A 642 38.01 -22.15 10.74
CA ASN A 642 37.16 -22.81 11.73
C ASN A 642 37.62 -22.49 13.15
N PHE A 643 36.66 -22.31 14.05
CA PHE A 643 36.89 -22.12 15.48
C PHE A 643 36.14 -23.19 16.25
N LYS A 644 36.86 -23.95 17.08
CA LYS A 644 36.19 -24.79 18.07
C LYS A 644 35.60 -23.89 19.13
N VAL A 645 34.38 -24.22 19.55
CA VAL A 645 33.73 -23.52 20.66
C VAL A 645 34.60 -23.63 21.91
N ASN A 646 34.88 -22.49 22.53
CA ASN A 646 35.72 -22.38 23.71
C ASN A 646 34.86 -21.94 24.89
N ASP A 647 34.56 -22.88 25.80
CA ASP A 647 33.68 -22.67 26.97
C ASP A 647 34.10 -21.48 27.86
N ASN A 648 35.35 -21.03 27.79
CA ASN A 648 35.86 -19.97 28.66
C ASN A 648 35.78 -18.55 28.07
N TYR A 649 35.63 -18.39 26.75
CA TYR A 649 35.61 -17.09 26.10
C TYR A 649 34.66 -17.10 24.89
N PRO A 650 33.51 -16.40 24.96
CA PRO A 650 32.59 -16.32 23.84
C PRO A 650 32.98 -15.20 22.85
N TYR A 651 34.26 -14.89 22.74
CA TYR A 651 34.81 -13.87 21.84
C TYR A 651 35.90 -14.50 20.98
N TYR A 652 35.84 -14.23 19.69
CA TYR A 652 36.73 -14.76 18.68
C TYR A 652 37.25 -13.62 17.81
N THR A 653 38.52 -13.71 17.45
CA THR A 653 39.16 -12.78 16.54
C THR A 653 39.93 -13.54 15.47
N TYR A 654 39.92 -13.02 14.26
CA TYR A 654 40.68 -13.54 13.13
C TYR A 654 41.13 -12.43 12.20
N VAL A 655 42.33 -12.56 11.63
CA VAL A 655 42.88 -11.59 10.70
C VAL A 655 42.94 -12.24 9.31
N ASP A 656 42.20 -11.67 8.36
CA ASP A 656 42.35 -11.98 6.94
C ASP A 656 43.49 -11.15 6.36
N GLU A 657 44.60 -11.83 6.07
CA GLU A 657 45.84 -11.25 5.52
C GLU A 657 45.78 -11.05 3.99
N LEU A 658 44.73 -11.53 3.31
CA LEU A 658 44.59 -11.45 1.85
C LEU A 658 43.23 -10.85 1.44
N PRO A 659 42.88 -9.62 1.89
CA PRO A 659 41.63 -8.98 1.51
C PRO A 659 41.60 -8.62 0.02
N LEU A 660 40.45 -8.86 -0.63
CA LEU A 660 40.16 -8.46 -2.02
C LEU A 660 39.51 -7.06 -2.05
N SER A 661 39.25 -6.49 -3.24
CA SER A 661 38.64 -5.15 -3.33
C SER A 661 37.23 -5.04 -2.75
N ALA A 662 36.48 -6.15 -2.76
CA ALA A 662 35.20 -6.31 -2.07
C ALA A 662 35.27 -7.61 -1.25
N ASN A 663 35.08 -7.52 0.07
CA ASN A 663 35.06 -8.69 0.93
C ASN A 663 33.72 -8.80 1.63
N ASN A 664 33.02 -9.91 1.36
CA ASN A 664 31.85 -10.32 2.10
C ASN A 664 32.23 -11.53 2.96
N TYR A 665 31.95 -11.45 4.25
CA TYR A 665 32.17 -12.52 5.21
C TYR A 665 30.85 -13.00 5.78
N ARG A 666 30.78 -14.28 6.13
CA ARG A 666 29.66 -14.82 6.90
C ARG A 666 30.15 -15.81 7.93
N LEU A 667 29.39 -15.92 9.00
CA LEU A 667 29.65 -16.81 10.11
C LEU A 667 28.55 -17.88 10.16
N LEU A 668 28.94 -19.14 10.12
CA LEU A 668 28.08 -20.29 10.35
C LEU A 668 28.49 -21.02 11.61
N ALA A 669 27.60 -21.84 12.17
CA ALA A 669 27.92 -22.75 13.26
C ALA A 669 27.37 -24.15 13.01
N THR A 670 28.15 -25.15 13.40
CA THR A 670 27.67 -26.53 13.51
C THR A 670 27.20 -26.79 14.93
N ASN A 671 25.92 -27.15 15.09
CA ASN A 671 25.35 -27.49 16.38
C ASN A 671 25.75 -28.89 16.87
N ASP A 672 25.33 -29.24 18.09
CA ASP A 672 25.66 -30.53 18.70
C ASP A 672 25.19 -31.75 17.88
N GLN A 673 24.17 -31.58 17.04
CA GLN A 673 23.60 -32.57 16.15
C GLN A 673 24.28 -32.62 14.77
N GLY A 674 25.27 -31.76 14.52
CA GLY A 674 25.98 -31.70 13.24
C GLY A 674 25.29 -30.87 12.15
N LYS A 675 24.22 -30.14 12.48
CA LYS A 675 23.52 -29.24 11.54
C LYS A 675 24.24 -27.89 11.49
N ILE A 676 24.42 -27.36 10.28
CA ILE A 676 25.04 -26.06 10.02
C ILE A 676 23.96 -24.97 9.95
N GLU A 677 24.17 -23.87 10.67
CA GLU A 677 23.25 -22.73 10.77
C GLU A 677 24.00 -21.41 10.49
N LEU A 678 23.38 -20.50 9.74
CA LEU A 678 23.95 -19.18 9.46
C LEU A 678 23.66 -18.22 10.62
N LEU A 679 24.70 -17.57 11.15
CA LEU A 679 24.61 -16.72 12.33
C LEU A 679 24.66 -15.22 12.02
N GLY A 680 25.41 -14.83 10.99
CA GLY A 680 25.57 -13.43 10.61
C GLY A 680 26.42 -13.24 9.36
N GLY A 681 26.36 -12.05 8.75
CA GLY A 681 27.12 -11.68 7.56
C GLY A 681 27.46 -10.20 7.58
N GLU A 682 28.68 -9.86 7.19
CA GLU A 682 29.15 -8.48 7.12
C GLU A 682 30.00 -8.26 5.86
N SER A 683 30.06 -7.00 5.44
CA SER A 683 30.81 -6.62 4.24
C SER A 683 31.63 -5.36 4.50
N ILE A 684 32.87 -5.34 4.00
CA ILE A 684 33.74 -4.18 4.10
C ILE A 684 34.39 -3.90 2.76
N ALA A 685 34.22 -2.67 2.28
CA ALA A 685 34.94 -2.17 1.12
C ALA A 685 36.41 -2.01 1.50
N PHE A 686 37.28 -2.75 0.84
CA PHE A 686 38.70 -2.70 1.08
C PHE A 686 39.39 -2.12 -0.15
N GLU A 687 39.50 -0.80 -0.19
CA GLU A 687 40.39 -0.15 -1.14
C GLU A 687 41.83 -0.46 -0.73
N GLN A 688 42.46 -1.36 -1.47
CA GLN A 688 43.88 -1.64 -1.33
C GLN A 688 44.63 -0.45 -1.92
N ASN A 689 44.84 0.56 -1.08
CA ASN A 689 45.69 1.69 -1.41
C ASN A 689 47.08 1.14 -1.73
N ASP A 690 47.52 1.42 -2.96
CA ASP A 690 48.83 1.09 -3.49
C ASP A 690 49.16 -0.40 -3.59
N LYS A 691 48.38 -1.15 -4.39
CA LYS A 691 48.93 -2.38 -4.97
C LYS A 691 50.25 -2.05 -5.67
N LYS A 692 51.35 -2.61 -5.16
CA LYS A 692 52.67 -2.41 -5.75
C LYS A 692 52.71 -3.01 -7.13
N ILE A 693 52.93 -2.15 -8.12
CA ILE A 693 52.98 -2.53 -9.52
C ILE A 693 54.30 -3.25 -9.79
N ILE A 694 54.22 -4.54 -10.12
CA ILE A 694 55.40 -5.32 -10.52
C ILE A 694 55.63 -5.27 -12.02
N ALA A 695 54.58 -5.09 -12.84
CA ALA A 695 54.71 -4.87 -14.27
C ALA A 695 53.56 -4.04 -14.86
N ARG A 696 53.87 -3.30 -15.94
CA ARG A 696 52.86 -2.71 -16.84
C ARG A 696 53.15 -3.18 -18.25
N THR A 697 52.14 -3.74 -18.92
CA THR A 697 52.26 -4.13 -20.33
C THR A 697 51.17 -3.48 -21.18
N ASN A 698 51.40 -3.34 -22.48
CA ASN A 698 50.32 -3.04 -23.42
C ASN A 698 49.56 -4.34 -23.79
N LEU A 699 48.52 -4.24 -24.62
CA LEU A 699 47.75 -5.42 -25.09
C LEU A 699 48.58 -6.44 -25.89
N LEU A 700 49.79 -6.08 -26.33
CA LEU A 700 50.72 -6.97 -27.01
C LEU A 700 51.73 -7.64 -26.04
N GLY A 701 51.58 -7.42 -24.74
CA GLY A 701 52.47 -7.96 -23.70
C GLY A 701 53.82 -7.25 -23.58
N GLN A 702 54.02 -6.11 -24.26
CA GLN A 702 55.27 -5.35 -24.20
C GLN A 702 55.31 -4.51 -22.92
N SER A 703 56.44 -4.51 -22.21
CA SER A 703 56.63 -3.68 -21.01
C SER A 703 56.58 -2.18 -21.36
N ILE A 704 55.79 -1.40 -20.61
CA ILE A 704 55.56 0.02 -20.85
C ILE A 704 55.72 0.84 -19.57
N ASN A 705 56.01 2.13 -19.71
CA ASN A 705 56.03 3.06 -18.57
C ASN A 705 54.61 3.59 -18.28
N ALA A 706 54.41 4.16 -17.09
CA ALA A 706 53.11 4.68 -16.67
C ALA A 706 52.55 5.78 -17.60
N SER A 707 53.42 6.56 -18.26
CA SER A 707 53.05 7.64 -19.19
C SER A 707 52.62 7.18 -20.58
N THR A 708 52.68 5.89 -20.90
CA THR A 708 52.33 5.39 -22.23
C THR A 708 50.82 5.51 -22.46
N LYS A 709 50.40 6.17 -23.55
CA LYS A 709 48.98 6.32 -23.91
C LYS A 709 48.37 4.99 -24.39
N GLY A 710 47.07 4.82 -24.17
CA GLY A 710 46.30 3.65 -24.60
C GLY A 710 46.02 2.65 -23.48
N TRP A 711 45.57 1.45 -23.86
CA TRP A 711 45.25 0.37 -22.93
C TRP A 711 46.50 -0.26 -22.32
N GLN A 712 46.55 -0.31 -20.99
CA GLN A 712 47.59 -0.90 -20.18
C GLN A 712 47.01 -2.09 -19.39
N ILE A 713 47.78 -3.15 -19.21
CA ILE A 713 47.55 -4.22 -18.23
C ILE A 713 48.58 -4.02 -17.12
N ILE A 714 48.11 -3.75 -15.91
CA ILE A 714 48.92 -3.59 -14.72
C ILE A 714 48.90 -4.92 -13.97
N LEU A 715 50.06 -5.51 -13.74
CA LEU A 715 50.25 -6.67 -12.88
C LEU A 715 50.79 -6.20 -11.54
N TYR A 716 50.14 -6.65 -10.47
CA TYR A 716 50.46 -6.30 -9.10
C TYR A 716 51.21 -7.43 -8.38
N GLU A 717 51.87 -7.12 -7.26
CA GLU A 717 52.67 -8.07 -6.49
C GLU A 717 51.85 -9.26 -5.96
N ASP A 718 50.54 -9.08 -5.79
CA ASP A 718 49.55 -10.12 -5.46
C ASP A 718 49.13 -10.99 -6.66
N TYR A 719 49.78 -10.81 -7.83
CA TYR A 719 49.48 -11.44 -9.12
C TYR A 719 48.13 -11.08 -9.74
N SER A 720 47.36 -10.18 -9.13
CA SER A 720 46.15 -9.66 -9.76
C SER A 720 46.51 -8.76 -10.95
N THR A 721 45.59 -8.66 -11.91
CA THR A 721 45.75 -7.79 -13.08
C THR A 721 44.63 -6.76 -13.18
N GLN A 722 44.95 -5.56 -13.66
CA GLN A 722 43.98 -4.52 -13.94
C GLN A 722 44.21 -3.93 -15.33
N LYS A 723 43.13 -3.79 -16.10
CA LYS A 723 43.16 -3.12 -17.41
C LYS A 723 42.77 -1.66 -17.24
N VAL A 724 43.68 -0.74 -17.59
CA VAL A 724 43.51 0.72 -17.44
C VAL A 724 43.71 1.41 -18.78
N TYR A 725 42.89 2.40 -19.11
CA TYR A 725 43.10 3.25 -20.28
C TYR A 725 43.77 4.56 -19.86
N ASN A 726 44.94 4.86 -20.41
CA ASN A 726 45.64 6.12 -20.19
C ASN A 726 45.40 7.07 -21.40
N PRO A 727 44.61 8.14 -21.25
CA PRO A 727 44.14 8.97 -22.37
C PRO A 727 45.21 9.77 -23.12
#